data_AF-F2CVV4-F1
#
_entry.id   AF-F2CVV4-F1
#
_cell.length_a   1.000
_cell.length_b   1.000
_cell.length_c   1.000
_cell.angle_alpha   90.00
_cell.angle_beta   90.00
_cell.angle_gamma   90.00
#
_symmetry.space_group_name_H-M   'P 1'
#
loop_
_entity.id
_entity.type
_entity.pdbx_description
1 polymer ?
#
loop_
_entity_poly.entity_id
_entity_poly.type
_entity_poly.pdbx_seq_one_letter_code
_entity_poly.pdbx_strand_id
1 'polypeptide(L)'
;MGWGTLISRRLKVFSLALFVYLDYKAVQKRVQWVSAVKKHAIWAKTHERNARRVLNLMIELEGLWVKMGQYLSTRADVLPEPYIEVLKQLQDSLPPRPLEEVRGTIEKELGKPMSELFATFDLDPLATASIAQVHRATLEDGREVVVKVQHDGIKEIILEDLKNAKSLIEWIAWAEPQYDFNPMIDEWCKEAPKELDFNHEAENTRTVSKNLSRKTEGGSGSVSSDVDVLIPEIIQSTEKILILEYMDGIRLHDNDSLEEYGVDKKKLVEEITRAYAHQIYIDGFFNGDPHPGNFLVSKEPPHKPILLDFGLTKRISQSMKQALAKMFLSCAEGDQVALLSAFAEMGLKLRVDMPQQSLEIASIFFRQSTTATEAKENIKALNEQRERNAKALQEKMKLNKKEVKHFNPVDAFPGDAIIFMRVLNLLRGLSASLNVRIVYLDIMRPFAESTLLGSMTRSPSTNSEWIYDSPVNSEVESKLRNLLIEMGSDKILGLQVCAYKDGKVIIDTAAGTLGKYDPRPVQPDSLFPVFSVTKGITAGMVHWLVDQGKLKYEETVADIWPKFGSNKKELIKVHHLLNHTSGLHNALGDVIKTDPLSVCDWEEMLDQIAKSTPETEPGSSQIYHYLSFGWLCGGLIEHASGRKFQEILEEAIVHPLHIEGELYVGIPPGVESRLATLTVDMEEIQKLEGVSPGPDIPPELLSGIAQMAAGVPAMFNTLNVRRAIIPAANGHLSARALARYYAALAAGGAIPPPHSSNAKPLLGSHVHTPEFPTAATSKKKKKGSSKKGSGSSLEKGEYVQLRTSDADSEASAATGGAGGRMFSNSDRGIMDAFMGVGEYSGMIHPNGKFGLGFRRYGKSGCAPTGFGHSGMGGSNGFCDPEHGFAIAVTVNKMALGSVTRRVVRLVCEELGVPVPDEFSVAGEKGPDMVLNLAPPAE
;
A
#
# COMPACT_ATOMS: atom_id res chain seq x y z
N MET A 1 -0.78 -30.30 -45.62
CA MET A 1 -2.13 -29.69 -45.75
C MET A 1 -2.12 -28.61 -46.84
N GLY A 2 -3.22 -28.41 -47.58
CA GLY A 2 -3.30 -27.44 -48.70
C GLY A 2 -3.88 -26.07 -48.31
N TRP A 3 -3.56 -25.02 -49.07
CA TRP A 3 -4.01 -23.63 -48.86
C TRP A 3 -5.53 -23.45 -48.62
N GLY A 4 -6.36 -24.36 -49.14
CA GLY A 4 -7.81 -24.32 -48.97
C GLY A 4 -8.29 -24.47 -47.51
N THR A 5 -7.54 -25.19 -46.66
CA THR A 5 -7.93 -25.36 -45.25
C THR A 5 -7.72 -24.08 -44.44
N LEU A 6 -6.61 -23.35 -44.67
CA LEU A 6 -6.30 -22.10 -43.96
C LEU A 6 -7.31 -20.98 -44.26
N ILE A 7 -7.70 -20.82 -45.53
CA ILE A 7 -8.70 -19.82 -45.94
C ILE A 7 -10.06 -20.13 -45.31
N SER A 8 -10.45 -21.41 -45.27
CA SER A 8 -11.69 -21.85 -44.64
C SER A 8 -11.74 -21.49 -43.15
N ARG A 9 -10.65 -21.74 -42.40
CA ARG A 9 -10.53 -21.36 -40.98
C ARG A 9 -10.73 -19.88 -40.77
N ARG A 10 -10.03 -19.04 -41.55
CA ARG A 10 -10.16 -17.58 -41.48
C ARG A 10 -11.61 -17.13 -41.71
N LEU A 11 -12.26 -17.64 -42.76
CA LEU A 11 -13.66 -17.30 -43.04
C LEU A 11 -14.60 -17.67 -41.88
N LYS A 12 -14.42 -18.83 -41.25
CA LYS A 12 -15.22 -19.25 -40.07
C LYS A 12 -15.02 -18.31 -38.88
N VAL A 13 -13.77 -17.96 -38.56
CA VAL A 13 -13.44 -17.06 -37.44
C VAL A 13 -14.09 -15.68 -37.64
N PHE A 14 -13.87 -15.05 -38.79
CA PHE A 14 -14.39 -13.71 -39.05
C PHE A 14 -15.91 -13.68 -39.21
N SER A 15 -16.52 -14.71 -39.81
CA SER A 15 -17.98 -14.80 -39.91
C SER A 15 -18.66 -14.96 -38.56
N LEU A 16 -18.13 -15.82 -37.68
CA LEU A 16 -18.66 -15.96 -36.33
C LEU A 16 -18.46 -14.67 -35.52
N ALA A 17 -17.29 -14.05 -35.60
CA ALA A 17 -17.01 -12.79 -34.90
C ALA A 17 -17.99 -11.68 -35.32
N LEU A 18 -18.23 -11.52 -36.62
CA LEU A 18 -19.20 -10.56 -37.13
C LEU A 18 -20.61 -10.86 -36.62
N PHE A 19 -21.00 -12.13 -36.62
CA PHE A 19 -22.33 -12.54 -36.15
C PHE A 19 -22.53 -12.28 -34.65
N VAL A 20 -21.53 -12.62 -33.83
CA VAL A 20 -21.53 -12.33 -32.39
C VAL A 20 -21.59 -10.82 -32.14
N TYR A 21 -20.81 -10.02 -32.88
CA TYR A 21 -20.83 -8.57 -32.79
C TYR A 21 -22.22 -7.99 -33.11
N LEU A 22 -22.83 -8.41 -34.22
CA LEU A 22 -24.16 -7.96 -34.62
C LEU A 22 -25.24 -8.36 -33.61
N ASP A 23 -25.17 -9.57 -33.05
CA ASP A 23 -26.10 -10.03 -32.01
C ASP A 23 -26.01 -9.17 -30.75
N TYR A 24 -24.79 -8.83 -30.31
CA TYR A 24 -24.59 -7.91 -29.19
C TYR A 24 -25.12 -6.51 -29.48
N LYS A 25 -24.91 -5.96 -30.68
CA LYS A 25 -25.46 -4.65 -31.08
C LYS A 25 -26.98 -4.65 -31.13
N ALA A 26 -27.59 -5.73 -31.61
CA ALA A 26 -29.04 -5.88 -31.61
C ALA A 26 -29.61 -5.92 -30.18
N VAL A 27 -28.98 -6.67 -29.28
CA VAL A 27 -29.36 -6.73 -27.86
C VAL A 27 -29.16 -5.39 -27.16
N GLN A 28 -28.04 -4.71 -27.43
CA GLN A 28 -27.75 -3.39 -26.86
C GLN A 28 -28.85 -2.37 -27.19
N LYS A 29 -29.39 -2.38 -28.42
CA LYS A 29 -30.56 -1.55 -28.79
C LYS A 29 -31.84 -2.03 -28.10
N ARG A 30 -32.11 -3.33 -28.08
CA ARG A 30 -33.32 -3.92 -27.48
C ARG A 30 -33.45 -3.61 -25.99
N VAL A 31 -32.34 -3.69 -25.25
CA VAL A 31 -32.28 -3.53 -23.79
C VAL A 31 -32.51 -2.07 -23.34
N GLN A 32 -32.47 -1.09 -24.25
CA GLN A 32 -32.82 0.30 -23.93
C GLN A 32 -34.28 0.47 -23.51
N TRP A 33 -35.17 -0.43 -23.94
CA TRP A 33 -36.63 -0.32 -23.79
C TRP A 33 -37.21 -1.30 -22.76
N VAL A 34 -36.36 -1.87 -21.89
CA VAL A 34 -36.73 -2.99 -20.99
C VAL A 34 -36.44 -2.61 -19.52
N SER A 35 -37.20 -3.15 -18.57
CA SER A 35 -36.98 -2.94 -17.13
C SER A 35 -35.66 -3.56 -16.64
N ALA A 36 -35.02 -2.97 -15.63
CA ALA A 36 -33.68 -3.35 -15.13
C ALA A 36 -33.52 -4.86 -14.85
N VAL A 37 -34.50 -5.48 -14.20
CA VAL A 37 -34.50 -6.93 -13.88
C VAL A 37 -34.49 -7.79 -15.14
N LYS A 38 -35.27 -7.42 -16.16
CA LYS A 38 -35.29 -8.13 -17.45
C LYS A 38 -34.02 -7.87 -18.28
N LYS A 39 -33.31 -6.76 -18.07
CA LYS A 39 -32.03 -6.48 -18.76
C LYS A 39 -30.99 -7.54 -18.41
N HIS A 40 -30.83 -7.85 -17.12
CA HIS A 40 -29.82 -8.81 -16.66
C HIS A 40 -30.04 -10.20 -17.26
N ALA A 41 -31.28 -10.69 -17.26
CA ALA A 41 -31.64 -11.98 -17.85
C ALA A 41 -31.38 -12.04 -19.38
N ILE A 42 -31.67 -10.96 -20.11
CA ILE A 42 -31.40 -10.88 -21.56
C ILE A 42 -29.89 -10.92 -21.84
N TRP A 43 -29.08 -10.21 -21.04
CA TRP A 43 -27.63 -10.25 -21.17
C TRP A 43 -27.06 -11.64 -20.86
N ALA A 44 -27.43 -12.25 -19.74
CA ALA A 44 -26.99 -13.59 -19.37
C ALA A 44 -27.28 -14.63 -20.47
N LYS A 45 -28.51 -14.65 -20.99
CA LYS A 45 -28.90 -15.55 -22.09
C LYS A 45 -28.15 -15.26 -23.41
N THR A 46 -27.82 -13.99 -23.65
CA THR A 46 -27.03 -13.60 -24.83
C THR A 46 -25.58 -14.03 -24.69
N HIS A 47 -25.00 -13.90 -23.49
CA HIS A 47 -23.65 -14.37 -23.21
C HIS A 47 -23.58 -15.89 -23.37
N GLU A 48 -24.50 -16.64 -22.78
CA GLU A 48 -24.53 -18.10 -22.87
C GLU A 48 -24.63 -18.61 -24.32
N ARG A 49 -25.54 -18.06 -25.13
CA ARG A 49 -25.67 -18.52 -26.53
C ARG A 49 -24.43 -18.22 -27.37
N ASN A 50 -23.79 -17.08 -27.15
CA ASN A 50 -22.59 -16.70 -27.91
C ASN A 50 -21.36 -17.46 -27.41
N ALA A 51 -21.28 -17.73 -26.10
CA ALA A 51 -20.27 -18.61 -25.52
C ALA A 51 -20.33 -20.01 -26.14
N ARG A 52 -21.52 -20.61 -26.28
CA ARG A 52 -21.68 -21.93 -26.92
C ARG A 52 -21.24 -21.92 -28.39
N ARG A 53 -21.55 -20.85 -29.14
CA ARG A 53 -21.10 -20.70 -30.54
C ARG A 53 -19.57 -20.62 -30.63
N VAL A 54 -18.96 -19.84 -29.74
CA VAL A 54 -17.51 -19.68 -29.67
C VAL A 54 -16.85 -21.00 -29.27
N LEU A 55 -17.37 -21.70 -28.26
CA LEU A 55 -16.89 -23.02 -27.83
C LEU A 55 -16.88 -24.03 -28.99
N ASN A 56 -18.01 -24.17 -29.69
CA ASN A 56 -18.12 -25.12 -30.79
C ASN A 56 -17.09 -24.83 -31.89
N LEU A 57 -16.87 -23.56 -32.22
CA LEU A 57 -15.85 -23.19 -33.21
C LEU A 57 -14.43 -23.42 -32.68
N MET A 58 -14.17 -23.15 -31.39
CA MET A 58 -12.86 -23.43 -30.79
C MET A 58 -12.52 -24.93 -30.84
N ILE A 59 -13.49 -25.80 -30.52
CA ILE A 59 -13.32 -27.26 -30.61
C ILE A 59 -13.08 -27.68 -32.06
N GLU A 60 -13.86 -27.16 -33.01
CA GLU A 60 -13.72 -27.50 -34.43
C GLU A 60 -12.37 -27.04 -35.01
N LEU A 61 -11.87 -25.89 -34.58
CA LEU A 61 -10.62 -25.34 -35.07
C LEU A 61 -9.40 -25.96 -34.40
N GLU A 62 -9.49 -26.43 -33.15
CA GLU A 62 -8.37 -26.97 -32.39
C GLU A 62 -7.19 -25.96 -32.27
N GLY A 63 -6.04 -26.40 -31.75
CA GLY A 63 -4.81 -25.61 -31.68
C GLY A 63 -4.96 -24.32 -30.87
N LEU A 64 -4.61 -23.18 -31.49
CA LEU A 64 -4.58 -21.87 -30.82
C LEU A 64 -5.91 -21.52 -30.16
N TRP A 65 -7.04 -21.79 -30.82
CA TRP A 65 -8.35 -21.35 -30.35
C TRP A 65 -8.79 -22.09 -29.09
N VAL A 66 -8.48 -23.39 -28.98
CA VAL A 66 -8.68 -24.14 -27.73
C VAL A 66 -7.80 -23.57 -26.62
N LYS A 67 -6.53 -23.31 -26.91
CA LYS A 67 -5.59 -22.75 -25.94
C LYS A 67 -6.02 -21.36 -25.44
N MET A 68 -6.50 -20.49 -26.34
CA MET A 68 -7.09 -19.21 -25.98
C MET A 68 -8.36 -19.38 -25.15
N GLY A 69 -9.20 -20.38 -25.46
CA GLY A 69 -10.40 -20.70 -24.69
C GLY A 69 -10.09 -21.20 -23.28
N GLN A 70 -9.08 -22.06 -23.13
CA GLN A 70 -8.55 -22.52 -21.83
C GLN A 70 -8.03 -21.35 -20.99
N TYR A 71 -7.31 -20.42 -21.63
CA TYR A 71 -6.85 -19.21 -20.96
C TYR A 71 -8.02 -18.33 -20.51
N LEU A 72 -8.95 -18.05 -21.42
CA LEU A 72 -10.09 -17.17 -21.18
C LEU A 72 -11.10 -17.73 -20.16
N SER A 73 -11.23 -19.05 -20.04
CA SER A 73 -12.12 -19.69 -19.05
C SER A 73 -11.67 -19.46 -17.61
N THR A 74 -10.42 -19.05 -17.38
CA THR A 74 -9.91 -18.71 -16.04
C THR A 74 -10.00 -17.22 -15.71
N ARG A 75 -10.46 -16.37 -16.64
CA ARG A 75 -10.40 -14.90 -16.54
C ARG A 75 -11.76 -14.26 -16.22
N ALA A 76 -12.18 -14.36 -14.96
CA ALA A 76 -13.38 -13.71 -14.41
C ALA A 76 -13.38 -12.17 -14.51
N ASP A 77 -12.21 -11.57 -14.68
CA ASP A 77 -12.01 -10.14 -14.90
C ASP A 77 -12.19 -9.70 -16.35
N VAL A 78 -12.12 -10.64 -17.32
CA VAL A 78 -12.19 -10.35 -18.76
C VAL A 78 -13.54 -10.77 -19.36
N LEU A 79 -14.03 -11.96 -19.00
CA LEU A 79 -15.25 -12.52 -19.60
C LEU A 79 -16.42 -12.59 -18.60
N PRO A 80 -17.67 -12.40 -19.09
CA PRO A 80 -18.86 -12.65 -18.29
C PRO A 80 -18.95 -14.10 -17.82
N GLU A 81 -19.53 -14.33 -16.64
CA GLU A 81 -19.69 -15.66 -16.03
C GLU A 81 -20.24 -16.75 -16.98
N PRO A 82 -21.25 -16.50 -17.84
CA PRO A 82 -21.74 -17.53 -18.77
C PRO A 82 -20.70 -17.98 -19.81
N TYR A 83 -19.72 -17.13 -20.16
CA TYR A 83 -18.62 -17.57 -21.03
C TYR A 83 -17.68 -18.51 -20.29
N ILE A 84 -17.37 -18.19 -19.04
CA ILE A 84 -16.45 -18.97 -18.21
C ILE A 84 -17.01 -20.37 -17.99
N GLU A 85 -18.27 -20.47 -17.59
CA GLU A 85 -18.93 -21.77 -17.36
C GLU A 85 -18.92 -22.65 -18.62
N VAL A 86 -19.18 -22.06 -19.79
CA VAL A 86 -19.21 -22.81 -21.05
C VAL A 86 -17.78 -23.20 -21.48
N LEU A 87 -16.82 -22.28 -21.43
CA LEU A 87 -15.45 -22.51 -21.88
C LEU A 87 -14.63 -23.41 -20.94
N LYS A 88 -15.06 -23.63 -19.69
CA LYS A 88 -14.43 -24.60 -18.77
C LYS A 88 -14.32 -26.01 -19.36
N GLN A 89 -15.25 -26.39 -20.24
CA GLN A 89 -15.21 -27.68 -20.95
C GLN A 89 -13.94 -27.86 -21.81
N LEU A 90 -13.24 -26.79 -22.18
CA LEU A 90 -11.97 -26.87 -22.92
C LEU A 90 -10.79 -27.29 -22.03
N GLN A 91 -10.96 -27.35 -20.70
CA GLN A 91 -9.92 -27.80 -19.78
C GLN A 91 -9.84 -29.33 -19.65
N ASP A 92 -10.85 -30.05 -20.14
CA ASP A 92 -10.85 -31.50 -20.16
C ASP A 92 -9.97 -32.05 -21.31
N SER A 93 -9.56 -33.32 -21.21
CA SER A 93 -8.77 -33.99 -22.25
C SER A 93 -9.48 -33.93 -23.60
N LEU A 94 -8.76 -33.50 -24.64
CA LEU A 94 -9.28 -33.52 -26.00
C LEU A 94 -9.31 -34.95 -26.57
N PRO A 95 -10.14 -35.23 -27.58
CA PRO A 95 -10.10 -36.50 -28.30
C PRO A 95 -8.68 -36.77 -28.87
N PRO A 96 -8.15 -38.00 -28.73
CA PRO A 96 -6.81 -38.31 -29.21
C PRO A 96 -6.74 -38.34 -30.74
N ARG A 97 -5.55 -38.01 -31.30
CA ARG A 97 -5.29 -38.20 -32.73
C ARG A 97 -5.04 -39.68 -33.04
N PRO A 98 -5.23 -40.09 -34.31
CA PRO A 98 -4.93 -41.45 -34.73
C PRO A 98 -3.47 -41.82 -34.44
N LEU A 99 -3.26 -43.04 -33.94
CA LEU A 99 -1.93 -43.57 -33.61
C LEU A 99 -0.94 -43.49 -34.79
N GLU A 100 -1.43 -43.60 -36.02
CA GLU A 100 -0.62 -43.47 -37.23
C GLU A 100 0.08 -42.11 -37.36
N GLU A 101 -0.59 -41.03 -36.93
CA GLU A 101 -0.02 -39.69 -36.90
C GLU A 101 1.08 -39.58 -35.83
N VAL A 102 0.83 -40.17 -34.65
CA VAL A 102 1.77 -40.21 -33.52
C VAL A 102 3.03 -40.96 -33.92
N ARG A 103 2.87 -42.18 -34.44
CA ARG A 103 3.97 -43.02 -34.92
C ARG A 103 4.77 -42.30 -36.00
N GLY A 104 4.09 -41.74 -37.00
CA GLY A 104 4.74 -41.02 -38.09
C GLY A 104 5.56 -39.82 -37.58
N THR A 105 5.07 -39.11 -36.57
CA THR A 105 5.82 -38.01 -35.95
C THR A 105 7.03 -38.52 -35.17
N ILE A 106 6.87 -39.58 -34.36
CA ILE A 106 7.95 -40.20 -33.60
C ILE A 106 9.09 -40.66 -34.52
N GLU A 107 8.77 -41.46 -35.52
CA GLU A 107 9.77 -42.08 -36.40
C GLU A 107 10.49 -41.05 -37.27
N LYS A 108 9.76 -40.03 -37.75
CA LYS A 108 10.34 -38.96 -38.56
C LYS A 108 11.33 -38.10 -37.78
N GLU A 109 11.00 -37.80 -36.53
CA GLU A 109 11.76 -36.86 -35.71
C GLU A 109 12.93 -37.54 -34.99
N LEU A 110 12.77 -38.80 -34.56
CA LEU A 110 13.83 -39.57 -33.89
C LEU A 110 14.66 -40.43 -34.86
N GLY A 111 14.22 -40.56 -36.12
CA GLY A 111 14.97 -41.24 -37.18
C GLY A 111 15.06 -42.77 -37.05
N LYS A 112 14.26 -43.38 -36.16
CA LYS A 112 14.22 -44.82 -35.90
C LYS A 112 12.78 -45.32 -35.76
N PRO A 113 12.51 -46.61 -36.07
CA PRO A 113 11.20 -47.22 -35.81
C PRO A 113 10.86 -47.21 -34.31
N MET A 114 9.57 -47.07 -33.97
CA MET A 114 9.14 -47.09 -32.55
C MET A 114 9.56 -48.37 -31.81
N SER A 115 9.59 -49.51 -32.52
CA SER A 115 10.00 -50.81 -31.97
C SER A 115 11.49 -50.91 -31.58
N GLU A 116 12.32 -49.98 -32.03
CA GLU A 116 13.73 -49.88 -31.63
C GLU A 116 13.97 -48.81 -30.55
N LEU A 117 12.98 -47.95 -30.31
CA LEU A 117 13.05 -46.84 -29.37
C LEU A 117 12.46 -47.20 -28.00
N PHE A 118 11.42 -48.03 -28.00
CA PHE A 118 10.65 -48.37 -26.81
C PHE A 118 10.43 -49.88 -26.71
N ALA A 119 10.75 -50.44 -25.55
CA ALA A 119 10.45 -51.83 -25.20
C ALA A 119 8.94 -52.06 -25.08
N THR A 120 8.22 -51.08 -24.52
CA THR A 120 6.75 -51.03 -24.54
C THR A 120 6.27 -49.60 -24.79
N PHE A 121 5.14 -49.44 -25.47
CA PHE A 121 4.51 -48.15 -25.72
C PHE A 121 3.00 -48.30 -25.58
N ASP A 122 2.39 -47.53 -24.68
CA ASP A 122 0.95 -47.54 -24.50
C ASP A 122 0.26 -46.82 -25.65
N LEU A 123 -0.62 -47.53 -26.34
CA LEU A 123 -1.33 -47.01 -27.51
C LEU A 123 -2.40 -45.99 -27.11
N ASP A 124 -2.92 -46.11 -25.89
CA ASP A 124 -3.86 -45.15 -25.32
C ASP A 124 -3.07 -44.01 -24.66
N PRO A 125 -3.33 -42.74 -25.02
CA PRO A 125 -2.62 -41.62 -24.42
C PRO A 125 -3.06 -41.40 -22.97
N LEU A 126 -2.10 -41.08 -22.10
CA LEU A 126 -2.34 -40.63 -20.72
C LEU A 126 -3.10 -39.30 -20.68
N ALA A 127 -2.80 -38.42 -21.63
CA ALA A 127 -3.42 -37.11 -21.78
C ALA A 127 -3.32 -36.61 -23.21
N THR A 128 -4.32 -35.83 -23.63
CA THR A 128 -4.33 -35.12 -24.91
C THR A 128 -4.49 -33.63 -24.65
N ALA A 129 -3.57 -32.83 -25.16
CA ALA A 129 -3.55 -31.38 -25.06
C ALA A 129 -3.82 -30.72 -26.43
N SER A 130 -3.87 -29.39 -26.43
CA SER A 130 -4.20 -28.58 -27.62
C SER A 130 -3.18 -28.69 -28.76
N ILE A 131 -1.91 -28.93 -28.45
CA ILE A 131 -0.82 -29.00 -29.45
C ILE A 131 -0.15 -30.38 -29.54
N ALA A 132 -0.42 -31.27 -28.59
CA ALA A 132 0.28 -32.53 -28.44
C ALA A 132 -0.54 -33.56 -27.67
N GLN A 133 -0.12 -34.82 -27.73
CA GLN A 133 -0.62 -35.89 -26.87
C GLN A 133 0.53 -36.62 -26.17
N VAL A 134 0.21 -37.26 -25.06
CA VAL A 134 1.17 -37.75 -24.07
C VAL A 134 0.95 -39.25 -23.87
N HIS A 135 1.97 -40.06 -24.11
CA HIS A 135 1.92 -41.52 -24.00
C HIS A 135 2.87 -42.03 -22.91
N ARG A 136 2.51 -43.14 -22.25
CA ARG A 136 3.43 -43.90 -21.41
C ARG A 136 4.26 -44.85 -22.27
N ALA A 137 5.54 -44.98 -21.98
CA ALA A 137 6.39 -45.95 -22.62
C ALA A 137 7.47 -46.47 -21.66
N THR A 138 8.14 -47.55 -22.06
CA THR A 138 9.34 -48.05 -21.39
C THR A 138 10.47 -48.05 -22.39
N LEU A 139 11.61 -47.45 -22.06
CA LEU A 139 12.82 -47.51 -22.87
C LEU A 139 13.45 -48.91 -22.82
N GLU A 140 14.32 -49.22 -23.78
CA GLU A 140 15.05 -50.49 -23.85
C GLU A 140 15.92 -50.78 -22.60
N ASP A 141 16.32 -49.75 -21.86
CA ASP A 141 17.05 -49.89 -20.60
C ASP A 141 16.17 -50.09 -19.37
N GLY A 142 14.85 -50.20 -19.56
CA GLY A 142 13.86 -50.46 -18.51
C GLY A 142 13.33 -49.21 -17.81
N ARG A 143 13.80 -48.00 -18.14
CA ARG A 143 13.26 -46.76 -17.56
C ARG A 143 11.85 -46.49 -18.08
N GLU A 144 10.94 -46.16 -17.15
CA GLU A 144 9.59 -45.71 -17.48
C GLU A 144 9.59 -44.23 -17.84
N VAL A 145 8.94 -43.90 -18.96
CA VAL A 145 8.97 -42.57 -19.54
C VAL A 145 7.60 -42.13 -20.03
N VAL A 146 7.47 -40.81 -20.14
CA VAL A 146 6.37 -40.14 -20.80
C VAL A 146 6.87 -39.55 -22.11
N VAL A 147 6.17 -39.85 -23.21
CA VAL A 147 6.48 -39.37 -24.55
C VAL A 147 5.40 -38.38 -24.99
N LYS A 148 5.73 -37.08 -24.97
CA LYS A 148 4.88 -36.00 -25.46
C LYS A 148 5.17 -35.78 -26.95
N VAL A 149 4.15 -35.96 -27.78
CA VAL A 149 4.26 -35.92 -29.25
C VAL A 149 3.37 -34.79 -29.79
N GLN A 150 3.97 -33.84 -30.50
CA GLN A 150 3.25 -32.75 -31.13
C GLN A 150 2.36 -33.24 -32.28
N HIS A 151 1.15 -32.70 -32.41
CA HIS A 151 0.23 -33.01 -33.52
C HIS A 151 0.83 -32.58 -34.87
N ASP A 152 0.63 -33.37 -35.93
CA ASP A 152 1.23 -33.08 -37.23
C ASP A 152 0.63 -31.82 -37.87
N GLY A 153 1.48 -30.95 -38.41
CA GLY A 153 1.10 -29.69 -39.04
C GLY A 153 0.49 -28.62 -38.11
N ILE A 154 0.53 -28.80 -36.79
CA ILE A 154 -0.07 -27.85 -35.85
C ILE A 154 0.64 -26.49 -35.82
N LYS A 155 1.95 -26.48 -36.08
CA LYS A 155 2.79 -25.28 -36.09
C LYS A 155 2.30 -24.25 -37.10
N GLU A 156 2.06 -24.68 -38.34
CA GLU A 156 1.58 -23.80 -39.42
C GLU A 156 0.17 -23.27 -39.13
N ILE A 157 -0.68 -24.11 -38.53
CA ILE A 157 -2.04 -23.73 -38.14
C ILE A 157 -2.01 -22.62 -37.09
N ILE A 158 -1.24 -22.80 -36.02
CA ILE A 158 -1.16 -21.84 -34.91
C ILE A 158 -0.61 -20.49 -35.38
N LEU A 159 0.46 -20.50 -36.20
CA LEU A 159 1.04 -19.26 -36.71
C LEU A 159 0.07 -18.46 -37.59
N GLU A 160 -0.76 -19.13 -38.39
CA GLU A 160 -1.76 -18.45 -39.22
C GLU A 160 -2.97 -17.98 -38.39
N ASP A 161 -3.39 -18.77 -37.41
CA ASP A 161 -4.47 -18.37 -36.51
C ASP A 161 -4.07 -17.22 -35.58
N LEU A 162 -2.80 -17.09 -35.20
CA LEU A 162 -2.30 -15.92 -34.47
C LEU A 162 -2.49 -14.63 -35.29
N LYS A 163 -2.24 -14.69 -36.60
CA LYS A 163 -2.52 -13.54 -37.50
C LYS A 163 -4.00 -13.24 -37.57
N ASN A 164 -4.86 -14.27 -37.60
CA ASN A 164 -6.31 -14.12 -37.58
C ASN A 164 -6.80 -13.48 -36.28
N ALA A 165 -6.30 -13.95 -35.13
CA ALA A 165 -6.63 -13.41 -33.81
C ALA A 165 -6.18 -11.95 -33.66
N LYS A 166 -4.96 -11.61 -34.10
CA LYS A 166 -4.47 -10.23 -34.12
C LYS A 166 -5.32 -9.32 -35.00
N SER A 167 -5.59 -9.74 -36.23
CA SER A 167 -6.45 -8.99 -37.16
C SER A 167 -7.87 -8.78 -36.59
N LEU A 168 -8.41 -9.77 -35.88
CA LEU A 168 -9.71 -9.68 -35.24
C LEU A 168 -9.71 -8.66 -34.09
N ILE A 169 -8.67 -8.67 -33.26
CA ILE A 169 -8.54 -7.74 -32.13
C ILE A 169 -8.31 -6.30 -32.61
N GLU A 170 -7.50 -6.09 -33.65
CA GLU A 170 -7.32 -4.78 -34.28
C GLU A 170 -8.66 -4.24 -34.83
N TRP A 171 -9.47 -5.11 -35.46
CA TRP A 171 -10.80 -4.73 -35.92
C TRP A 171 -11.76 -4.37 -34.77
N ILE A 172 -11.74 -5.13 -33.66
CA ILE A 172 -12.54 -4.83 -32.47
C ILE A 172 -12.10 -3.51 -31.84
N ALA A 173 -10.79 -3.28 -31.69
CA ALA A 173 -10.26 -2.03 -31.14
C ALA A 173 -10.64 -0.81 -32.00
N TRP A 174 -10.68 -0.97 -33.33
CA TRP A 174 -11.18 0.06 -34.23
C TRP A 174 -12.70 0.30 -34.09
N ALA A 175 -13.50 -0.77 -33.99
CA ALA A 175 -14.96 -0.67 -33.89
C ALA A 175 -15.45 -0.23 -32.50
N GLU A 176 -14.75 -0.64 -31.45
CA GLU A 176 -15.05 -0.40 -30.04
C GLU A 176 -13.77 -0.04 -29.27
N PRO A 177 -13.28 1.22 -29.36
CA PRO A 177 -12.00 1.64 -28.76
C PRO A 177 -11.86 1.40 -27.26
N GLN A 178 -12.99 1.27 -26.54
CA GLN A 178 -12.99 0.92 -25.12
C GLN A 178 -12.55 -0.54 -24.81
N TYR A 179 -12.43 -1.39 -25.83
CA TYR A 179 -12.02 -2.80 -25.73
C TYR A 179 -10.72 -3.05 -26.50
N ASP A 180 -9.72 -2.21 -26.27
CA ASP A 180 -8.39 -2.38 -26.86
C ASP A 180 -7.61 -3.51 -26.17
N PHE A 181 -7.64 -4.69 -26.78
CA PHE A 181 -6.89 -5.86 -26.32
C PHE A 181 -5.55 -6.06 -27.06
N ASN A 182 -5.07 -5.06 -27.81
CA ASN A 182 -3.81 -5.16 -28.56
C ASN A 182 -2.61 -5.56 -27.67
N PRO A 183 -2.41 -4.98 -26.46
CA PRO A 183 -1.31 -5.38 -25.60
C PRO A 183 -1.35 -6.87 -25.22
N MET A 184 -2.56 -7.44 -25.08
CA MET A 184 -2.71 -8.85 -24.73
C MET A 184 -2.36 -9.76 -25.92
N ILE A 185 -2.83 -9.45 -27.13
CA ILE A 185 -2.55 -10.30 -28.28
C ILE A 185 -1.11 -10.20 -28.76
N ASP A 186 -0.46 -9.04 -28.62
CA ASP A 186 0.96 -8.88 -28.93
C ASP A 186 1.83 -9.80 -28.07
N GLU A 187 1.46 -9.97 -26.79
CA GLU A 187 2.12 -10.91 -25.89
C GLU A 187 1.89 -12.37 -26.33
N TRP A 188 0.67 -12.72 -26.74
CA TRP A 188 0.38 -14.05 -27.30
C TRP A 188 1.16 -14.34 -28.58
N CYS A 189 1.27 -13.36 -29.48
CA CYS A 189 2.08 -13.48 -30.69
C CYS A 189 3.57 -13.72 -30.39
N LYS A 190 4.05 -13.30 -29.23
CA LYS A 190 5.42 -13.51 -28.76
C LYS A 190 5.62 -14.86 -28.08
N GLU A 191 4.65 -15.32 -27.29
CA GLU A 191 4.81 -16.51 -26.45
C GLU A 191 4.31 -17.81 -27.08
N ALA A 192 3.16 -17.81 -27.77
CA ALA A 192 2.59 -19.01 -28.37
C ALA A 192 3.54 -19.74 -29.36
N PRO A 193 4.37 -19.03 -30.17
CA PRO A 193 5.33 -19.72 -31.04
C PRO A 193 6.41 -20.50 -30.29
N LYS A 194 6.74 -20.14 -29.04
CA LYS A 194 7.80 -20.82 -28.27
C LYS A 194 7.36 -22.20 -27.80
N GLU A 195 6.07 -22.41 -27.59
CA GLU A 195 5.53 -23.71 -27.20
C GLU A 195 5.50 -24.72 -28.36
N LEU A 196 5.73 -24.27 -29.59
CA LEU A 196 5.80 -25.14 -30.76
C LEU A 196 7.16 -25.84 -30.90
N ASP A 197 8.13 -25.51 -30.05
CA ASP A 197 9.44 -26.15 -29.99
C ASP A 197 9.70 -26.67 -28.58
N PHE A 198 9.60 -27.99 -28.40
CA PHE A 198 9.77 -28.63 -27.10
C PHE A 198 11.19 -28.57 -26.54
N ASN A 199 12.19 -28.15 -27.30
CA ASN A 199 13.51 -27.86 -26.74
C ASN A 199 13.47 -26.69 -25.75
N HIS A 200 12.58 -25.71 -25.98
CA HIS A 200 12.40 -24.60 -25.03
C HIS A 200 11.80 -25.09 -23.71
N GLU A 201 10.77 -25.92 -23.76
CA GLU A 201 10.16 -26.52 -22.57
C GLU A 201 11.19 -27.37 -21.80
N ALA A 202 11.96 -28.20 -22.52
CA ALA A 202 13.01 -29.02 -21.93
C ALA A 202 14.07 -28.20 -21.17
N GLU A 203 14.58 -27.13 -21.79
CA GLU A 203 15.59 -26.26 -21.17
C GLU A 203 15.03 -25.48 -19.98
N ASN A 204 13.77 -25.04 -20.06
CA ASN A 204 13.08 -24.41 -18.94
C ASN A 204 12.94 -25.38 -17.77
N THR A 205 12.52 -26.62 -18.01
CA THR A 205 12.40 -27.68 -16.98
C THR A 205 13.74 -27.95 -16.31
N ARG A 206 14.83 -28.09 -17.08
CA ARG A 206 16.19 -28.27 -16.53
C ARG A 206 16.61 -27.08 -15.66
N THR A 207 16.34 -25.86 -16.13
CA THR A 207 16.67 -24.62 -15.41
C THR A 207 15.92 -24.54 -14.08
N VAL A 208 14.60 -24.74 -14.08
CA VAL A 208 13.79 -24.68 -12.86
C VAL A 208 14.16 -25.82 -11.90
N SER A 209 14.34 -27.05 -12.40
CA SER A 209 14.79 -28.19 -11.60
C SER A 209 16.11 -27.88 -10.88
N LYS A 210 17.09 -27.32 -11.59
CA LYS A 210 18.37 -26.91 -11.00
C LYS A 210 18.22 -25.81 -9.95
N ASN A 211 17.37 -24.82 -10.21
CA ASN A 211 17.17 -23.70 -9.29
C ASN A 211 16.49 -24.15 -7.99
N LEU A 212 15.43 -24.94 -8.07
CA LEU A 212 14.67 -25.41 -6.90
C LEU A 212 15.41 -26.49 -6.10
N SER A 213 16.34 -27.22 -6.73
CA SER A 213 17.18 -28.21 -6.05
C SER A 213 18.33 -27.60 -5.25
N ARG A 214 18.61 -26.30 -5.42
CA ARG A 214 19.73 -25.63 -4.74
C ARG A 214 19.36 -25.32 -3.29
N LYS A 215 19.91 -26.09 -2.36
CA LYS A 215 19.79 -25.79 -0.93
C LYS A 215 20.62 -24.56 -0.57
N THR A 216 20.03 -23.66 0.21
CA THR A 216 20.69 -22.45 0.67
C THR A 216 21.66 -22.80 1.81
N GLU A 217 22.97 -22.62 1.65
CA GLU A 217 23.92 -22.78 2.76
C GLU A 217 23.66 -21.67 3.80
N GLY A 218 23.25 -22.07 5.01
CA GLY A 218 22.75 -21.18 6.05
C GLY A 218 23.79 -20.16 6.53
N GLY A 219 23.65 -18.91 6.07
CA GLY A 219 24.16 -17.73 6.76
C GLY A 219 23.18 -17.32 7.87
N SER A 220 23.68 -17.09 9.08
CA SER A 220 22.85 -16.79 10.26
C SER A 220 21.91 -15.61 9.99
N GLY A 221 20.60 -15.87 9.98
CA GLY A 221 19.54 -14.85 9.90
C GLY A 221 18.74 -14.79 8.60
N SER A 222 19.09 -15.54 7.55
CA SER A 222 18.27 -15.60 6.33
C SER A 222 17.13 -16.62 6.47
N VAL A 223 15.90 -16.22 6.12
CA VAL A 223 14.76 -17.14 6.04
C VAL A 223 15.07 -18.22 5.01
N SER A 224 14.85 -19.50 5.34
CA SER A 224 15.06 -20.62 4.41
C SER A 224 14.13 -20.48 3.19
N SER A 225 14.75 -20.27 2.04
CA SER A 225 14.10 -20.27 0.73
C SER A 225 13.92 -21.68 0.17
N ASP A 226 14.28 -22.74 0.90
CA ASP A 226 14.21 -24.10 0.37
C ASP A 226 12.73 -24.50 0.14
N VAL A 227 12.50 -25.25 -0.93
CA VAL A 227 11.17 -25.74 -1.33
C VAL A 227 11.21 -27.24 -1.55
N ASP A 228 10.12 -27.95 -1.24
CA ASP A 228 10.06 -29.41 -1.33
C ASP A 228 9.12 -29.86 -2.45
N VAL A 229 9.62 -29.85 -3.69
CA VAL A 229 8.88 -30.24 -4.91
C VAL A 229 9.69 -31.22 -5.74
N LEU A 230 8.99 -31.96 -6.61
CA LEU A 230 9.57 -32.90 -7.56
C LEU A 230 9.36 -32.41 -8.99
N ILE A 231 10.34 -32.63 -9.86
CA ILE A 231 10.30 -32.29 -11.28
C ILE A 231 10.87 -33.48 -12.07
N PRO A 232 10.17 -33.99 -13.10
CA PRO A 232 10.64 -35.14 -13.88
C PRO A 232 11.94 -34.84 -14.62
N GLU A 233 12.83 -35.82 -14.69
CA GLU A 233 14.05 -35.70 -15.48
C GLU A 233 13.75 -35.61 -16.99
N ILE A 234 14.44 -34.71 -17.69
CA ILE A 234 14.41 -34.65 -19.15
C ILE A 234 15.39 -35.66 -19.73
N ILE A 235 14.88 -36.67 -20.43
CA ILE A 235 15.67 -37.74 -21.04
C ILE A 235 16.12 -37.34 -22.45
N GLN A 236 15.18 -36.89 -23.28
CA GLN A 236 15.44 -36.49 -24.66
C GLN A 236 14.43 -35.43 -25.12
N SER A 237 14.87 -34.48 -25.93
CA SER A 237 13.99 -33.49 -26.56
C SER A 237 14.37 -33.26 -28.02
N THR A 238 13.38 -32.91 -28.82
CA THR A 238 13.50 -32.37 -30.18
C THR A 238 12.48 -31.24 -30.35
N GLU A 239 12.29 -30.73 -31.57
CA GLU A 239 11.27 -29.69 -31.81
C GLU A 239 9.86 -30.22 -31.54
N LYS A 240 9.59 -31.48 -31.90
CA LYS A 240 8.25 -32.09 -31.85
C LYS A 240 8.04 -33.16 -30.80
N ILE A 241 9.11 -33.63 -30.14
CA ILE A 241 9.04 -34.73 -29.16
C ILE A 241 9.75 -34.34 -27.88
N LEU A 242 9.12 -34.65 -26.76
CA LEU A 242 9.71 -34.52 -25.43
C LEU A 242 9.53 -35.82 -24.64
N ILE A 243 10.65 -36.42 -24.24
CA ILE A 243 10.69 -37.64 -23.43
C ILE A 243 11.15 -37.26 -22.02
N LEU A 244 10.27 -37.51 -21.04
CA LEU A 244 10.45 -37.22 -19.62
C LEU A 244 10.41 -38.51 -18.81
N GLU A 245 11.00 -38.50 -17.63
CA GLU A 245 10.74 -39.51 -16.60
C GLU A 245 9.23 -39.63 -16.31
N TYR A 246 8.73 -40.87 -16.22
CA TYR A 246 7.37 -41.12 -15.77
C TYR A 246 7.29 -40.99 -14.24
N MET A 247 6.40 -40.11 -13.75
CA MET A 247 6.14 -39.95 -12.33
C MET A 247 4.73 -40.45 -12.00
N ASP A 248 4.63 -41.48 -11.17
CA ASP A 248 3.35 -42.02 -10.71
C ASP A 248 2.77 -41.12 -9.61
N GLY A 249 1.74 -40.34 -9.94
CA GLY A 249 1.16 -39.35 -9.05
C GLY A 249 -0.36 -39.17 -9.20
N ILE A 250 -0.96 -38.59 -8.17
CA ILE A 250 -2.41 -38.32 -8.07
C ILE A 250 -2.69 -36.94 -8.68
N ARG A 251 -3.75 -36.83 -9.50
CA ARG A 251 -4.17 -35.54 -10.08
C ARG A 251 -4.82 -34.66 -9.01
N LEU A 252 -4.59 -33.35 -9.05
CA LEU A 252 -5.15 -32.42 -8.06
C LEU A 252 -6.69 -32.37 -8.02
N HIS A 253 -7.38 -32.74 -9.11
CA HIS A 253 -8.84 -32.77 -9.16
C HIS A 253 -9.44 -34.09 -8.63
N ASP A 254 -8.61 -35.10 -8.38
CA ASP A 254 -9.04 -36.39 -7.85
C ASP A 254 -9.12 -36.34 -6.31
N ASN A 255 -10.15 -35.67 -5.80
CA ASN A 255 -10.34 -35.47 -4.37
C ASN A 255 -10.46 -36.78 -3.59
N ASP A 256 -11.07 -37.81 -4.19
CA ASP A 256 -11.28 -39.11 -3.56
C ASP A 256 -9.93 -39.80 -3.31
N SER A 257 -9.05 -39.82 -4.33
CA SER A 257 -7.69 -40.36 -4.18
C SER A 257 -6.85 -39.52 -3.22
N LEU A 258 -6.95 -38.19 -3.24
CA LEU A 258 -6.21 -37.33 -2.29
C LEU A 258 -6.61 -37.62 -0.83
N GLU A 259 -7.88 -37.93 -0.57
CA GLU A 259 -8.39 -38.29 0.75
C GLU A 259 -7.98 -39.72 1.15
N GLU A 260 -8.03 -40.68 0.23
CA GLU A 260 -7.58 -42.06 0.45
C GLU A 260 -6.10 -42.13 0.86
N TYR A 261 -5.25 -41.35 0.19
CA TYR A 261 -3.82 -41.27 0.49
C TYR A 261 -3.50 -40.35 1.68
N GLY A 262 -4.49 -39.71 2.30
CA GLY A 262 -4.30 -38.84 3.48
C GLY A 262 -3.49 -37.58 3.18
N VAL A 263 -3.58 -37.02 1.97
CA VAL A 263 -2.82 -35.86 1.54
C VAL A 263 -3.29 -34.60 2.27
N ASP A 264 -2.35 -33.89 2.91
CA ASP A 264 -2.61 -32.55 3.45
C ASP A 264 -2.72 -31.54 2.30
N LYS A 265 -3.95 -31.32 1.83
CA LYS A 265 -4.26 -30.37 0.75
C LYS A 265 -3.77 -28.94 1.06
N LYS A 266 -3.71 -28.54 2.33
CA LYS A 266 -3.25 -27.20 2.72
C LYS A 266 -1.74 -27.11 2.52
N LYS A 267 -0.98 -28.05 3.10
CA LYS A 267 0.48 -28.10 2.97
C LYS A 267 0.92 -28.24 1.51
N LEU A 268 0.17 -28.99 0.71
CA LEU A 268 0.41 -29.14 -0.72
C LEU A 268 0.35 -27.79 -1.46
N VAL A 269 -0.70 -27.00 -1.23
CA VAL A 269 -0.83 -25.67 -1.85
C VAL A 269 0.18 -24.68 -1.28
N GLU A 270 0.54 -24.81 0.00
CA GLU A 270 1.63 -24.03 0.60
C GLU A 270 2.96 -24.27 -0.14
N GLU A 271 3.36 -25.52 -0.35
CA GLU A 271 4.60 -25.87 -1.07
C GLU A 271 4.57 -25.44 -2.55
N ILE A 272 3.44 -25.61 -3.24
CA ILE A 272 3.27 -25.08 -4.60
C ILE A 272 3.47 -23.56 -4.60
N THR A 273 2.87 -22.85 -3.65
CA THR A 273 3.00 -21.40 -3.52
C THR A 273 4.45 -21.00 -3.24
N ARG A 274 5.16 -21.72 -2.36
CA ARG A 274 6.58 -21.50 -2.06
C ARG A 274 7.44 -21.69 -3.31
N ALA A 275 7.22 -22.74 -4.10
CA ALA A 275 7.95 -22.99 -5.34
C ALA A 275 7.81 -21.86 -6.36
N TYR A 276 6.60 -21.29 -6.50
CA TYR A 276 6.38 -20.12 -7.36
C TYR A 276 6.97 -18.84 -6.77
N ALA A 277 6.91 -18.66 -5.44
CA ALA A 277 7.57 -17.54 -4.76
C ALA A 277 9.09 -17.56 -4.97
N HIS A 278 9.72 -18.74 -4.90
CA HIS A 278 11.13 -18.93 -5.17
C HIS A 278 11.48 -18.54 -6.62
N GLN A 279 10.76 -19.12 -7.58
CA GLN A 279 10.94 -18.82 -9.00
C GLN A 279 10.84 -17.32 -9.32
N ILE A 280 9.86 -16.63 -8.72
CA ILE A 280 9.62 -15.19 -8.95
C ILE A 280 10.70 -14.34 -8.28
N TYR A 281 10.87 -14.50 -6.97
CA TYR A 281 11.63 -13.57 -6.14
C TYR A 281 13.10 -13.95 -5.99
N ILE A 282 13.44 -15.23 -5.97
CA ILE A 282 14.84 -15.67 -5.84
C ILE A 282 15.47 -15.72 -7.24
N ASP A 283 14.90 -16.54 -8.12
CA ASP A 283 15.50 -16.84 -9.42
C ASP A 283 15.27 -15.75 -10.48
N GLY A 284 14.17 -15.01 -10.36
CA GLY A 284 13.70 -14.13 -11.44
C GLY A 284 13.39 -14.90 -12.73
N PHE A 285 13.06 -16.19 -12.60
CA PHE A 285 12.75 -17.10 -13.69
C PHE A 285 11.59 -17.99 -13.27
N PHE A 286 10.38 -17.70 -13.78
CA PHE A 286 9.15 -18.29 -13.24
C PHE A 286 8.18 -18.77 -14.31
N ASN A 287 7.48 -19.84 -13.98
CA ASN A 287 6.39 -20.37 -14.79
C ASN A 287 5.16 -19.45 -14.69
N GLY A 288 4.57 -19.12 -15.83
CA GLY A 288 3.40 -18.27 -15.97
C GLY A 288 2.07 -19.02 -15.94
N ASP A 289 2.07 -20.35 -15.79
CA ASP A 289 0.86 -21.17 -15.88
C ASP A 289 0.71 -22.25 -14.78
N PRO A 290 0.41 -21.87 -13.52
CA PRO A 290 0.07 -22.79 -12.44
C PRO A 290 -1.35 -23.38 -12.59
N HIS A 291 -1.67 -23.95 -13.75
CA HIS A 291 -2.93 -24.65 -13.96
C HIS A 291 -2.94 -25.98 -13.17
N PRO A 292 -4.05 -26.38 -12.50
CA PRO A 292 -4.10 -27.61 -11.71
C PRO A 292 -3.68 -28.89 -12.46
N GLY A 293 -3.92 -28.94 -13.78
CA GLY A 293 -3.49 -30.04 -14.64
C GLY A 293 -1.97 -30.18 -14.82
N ASN A 294 -1.19 -29.16 -14.44
CA ASN A 294 0.27 -29.17 -14.53
C ASN A 294 0.93 -29.68 -13.24
N PHE A 295 0.14 -30.22 -12.32
CA PHE A 295 0.60 -30.74 -11.04
C PHE A 295 0.10 -32.16 -10.80
N LEU A 296 0.96 -32.99 -10.22
CA LEU A 296 0.58 -34.25 -9.57
C LEU A 296 1.00 -34.22 -8.11
N VAL A 297 0.52 -35.17 -7.33
CA VAL A 297 0.95 -35.42 -5.95
C VAL A 297 1.62 -36.79 -5.88
N SER A 298 2.82 -36.87 -5.29
CA SER A 298 3.49 -38.15 -5.11
C SER A 298 2.67 -39.08 -4.21
N LYS A 299 2.56 -40.36 -4.59
CA LYS A 299 1.89 -41.37 -3.78
C LYS A 299 2.68 -41.75 -2.52
N GLU A 300 3.99 -41.52 -2.52
CA GLU A 300 4.85 -41.77 -1.36
C GLU A 300 4.83 -40.60 -0.37
N PRO A 301 4.74 -40.86 0.96
CA PRO A 301 4.93 -39.84 1.98
C PRO A 301 6.33 -39.19 1.85
N PRO A 302 6.46 -37.86 1.98
CA PRO A 302 5.48 -36.91 2.53
C PRO A 302 4.48 -36.29 1.53
N HIS A 303 4.14 -36.96 0.41
CA HIS A 303 3.17 -36.49 -0.60
C HIS A 303 3.51 -35.12 -1.17
N LYS A 304 4.58 -35.08 -1.96
CA LYS A 304 5.15 -33.85 -2.52
C LYS A 304 4.42 -33.42 -3.80
N PRO A 305 4.33 -32.10 -4.07
CA PRO A 305 3.93 -31.61 -5.38
C PRO A 305 4.94 -32.02 -6.45
N ILE A 306 4.43 -32.53 -7.57
CA ILE A 306 5.19 -32.80 -8.80
C ILE A 306 4.80 -31.74 -9.84
N LEU A 307 5.78 -30.99 -10.36
CA LEU A 307 5.58 -29.95 -11.36
C LEU A 307 5.89 -30.49 -12.76
N LEU A 308 4.93 -30.46 -13.68
CA LEU A 308 5.05 -31.14 -14.97
C LEU A 308 5.37 -30.24 -16.17
N ASP A 309 4.84 -29.02 -16.20
CA ASP A 309 4.85 -28.17 -17.40
C ASP A 309 5.59 -26.85 -17.15
N PHE A 310 6.58 -26.55 -18.00
CA PHE A 310 7.36 -25.31 -18.01
C PHE A 310 7.40 -24.62 -19.38
N GLY A 311 6.38 -24.88 -20.22
CA GLY A 311 6.25 -24.32 -21.57
C GLY A 311 6.11 -22.79 -21.59
N LEU A 312 5.53 -22.19 -20.55
CA LEU A 312 5.37 -20.74 -20.40
C LEU A 312 6.25 -20.18 -19.28
N THR A 313 7.56 -20.13 -19.49
CA THR A 313 8.49 -19.58 -18.48
C THR A 313 9.01 -18.19 -18.86
N LYS A 314 9.16 -17.30 -17.87
CA LYS A 314 9.58 -15.91 -18.05
C LYS A 314 10.77 -15.57 -17.21
N ARG A 315 11.71 -14.82 -17.79
CA ARG A 315 12.83 -14.21 -17.09
C ARG A 315 12.56 -12.73 -16.88
N ILE A 316 12.71 -12.27 -15.64
CA ILE A 316 12.61 -10.86 -15.25
C ILE A 316 13.97 -10.33 -14.81
N SER A 317 14.19 -9.02 -15.00
CA SER A 317 15.40 -8.35 -14.53
C SER A 317 15.44 -8.28 -13.00
N GLN A 318 16.63 -8.07 -12.44
CA GLN A 318 16.78 -7.85 -11.00
C GLN A 318 15.98 -6.63 -10.51
N SER A 319 15.91 -5.55 -11.31
CA SER A 319 15.10 -4.36 -11.00
C SER A 319 13.61 -4.68 -10.96
N MET A 320 13.11 -5.45 -11.92
CA MET A 320 11.71 -5.89 -11.93
C MET A 320 11.39 -6.79 -10.75
N LYS A 321 12.31 -7.69 -10.38
CA LYS A 321 12.20 -8.57 -9.21
C LYS A 321 12.04 -7.78 -7.91
N GLN A 322 12.87 -6.75 -7.74
CA GLN A 322 12.80 -5.82 -6.60
C GLN A 322 11.51 -5.02 -6.63
N ALA A 323 11.10 -4.49 -7.78
CA ALA A 323 9.87 -3.72 -7.90
C ALA A 323 8.62 -4.57 -7.61
N LEU A 324 8.58 -5.82 -8.06
CA LEU A 324 7.52 -6.78 -7.71
C LEU A 324 7.51 -7.12 -6.23
N ALA A 325 8.67 -7.36 -5.62
CA ALA A 325 8.80 -7.61 -4.19
C ALA A 325 8.34 -6.40 -3.37
N LYS A 326 8.76 -5.19 -3.75
CA LYS A 326 8.34 -3.92 -3.16
C LYS A 326 6.85 -3.72 -3.30
N MET A 327 6.27 -3.95 -4.48
CA MET A 327 4.82 -3.90 -4.71
C MET A 327 4.09 -4.87 -3.78
N PHE A 328 4.54 -6.13 -3.70
CA PHE A 328 3.91 -7.17 -2.89
C PHE A 328 3.92 -6.83 -1.39
N LEU A 329 5.05 -6.34 -0.89
CA LEU A 329 5.23 -6.00 0.52
C LEU A 329 4.59 -4.67 0.91
N SER A 330 4.68 -3.67 0.03
CA SER A 330 3.98 -2.38 0.22
C SER A 330 2.47 -2.58 0.20
N CYS A 331 1.99 -3.50 -0.64
CA CYS A 331 0.64 -4.01 -0.51
C CYS A 331 0.49 -4.64 0.89
N ALA A 332 1.20 -5.69 1.27
CA ALA A 332 1.06 -6.34 2.59
C ALA A 332 0.93 -5.38 3.80
N GLU A 333 1.67 -4.27 3.81
CA GLU A 333 1.72 -3.30 4.90
C GLU A 333 0.80 -2.06 4.74
N GLY A 334 0.00 -1.98 3.66
CA GLY A 334 -0.84 -0.80 3.42
C GLY A 334 -0.08 0.46 3.01
N ASP A 335 1.21 0.34 2.68
CA ASP A 335 2.07 1.44 2.25
C ASP A 335 1.79 1.82 0.80
N GLN A 336 0.88 2.77 0.63
CA GLN A 336 0.46 3.23 -0.69
C GLN A 336 1.55 4.05 -1.38
N VAL A 337 2.42 4.73 -0.63
CA VAL A 337 3.50 5.53 -1.22
C VAL A 337 4.57 4.62 -1.81
N ALA A 338 5.01 3.61 -1.06
CA ALA A 338 5.95 2.61 -1.57
C ALA A 338 5.33 1.77 -2.69
N LEU A 339 4.01 1.51 -2.65
CA LEU A 339 3.29 0.86 -3.75
C LEU A 339 3.32 1.71 -5.03
N LEU A 340 3.06 3.02 -4.94
CA LEU A 340 3.16 3.92 -6.09
C LEU A 340 4.60 4.01 -6.64
N SER A 341 5.60 4.02 -5.75
CA SER A 341 7.01 3.95 -6.16
C SER A 341 7.31 2.64 -6.90
N ALA A 342 6.85 1.50 -6.39
CA ALA A 342 7.02 0.21 -7.04
C ALA A 342 6.36 0.18 -8.42
N PHE A 343 5.18 0.75 -8.55
CA PHE A 343 4.51 0.93 -9.84
C PHE A 343 5.33 1.76 -10.83
N ALA A 344 5.87 2.90 -10.39
CA ALA A 344 6.74 3.73 -11.22
C ALA A 344 8.02 2.97 -11.65
N GLU A 345 8.64 2.21 -10.75
CA GLU A 345 9.83 1.37 -11.02
C GLU A 345 9.54 0.26 -12.05
N MET A 346 8.33 -0.29 -12.05
CA MET A 346 7.88 -1.25 -13.07
C MET A 346 7.55 -0.58 -14.42
N GLY A 347 7.55 0.75 -14.50
CA GLY A 347 7.19 1.52 -15.70
C GLY A 347 5.70 1.80 -15.84
N LEU A 348 4.90 1.58 -14.79
CA LEU A 348 3.49 1.94 -14.75
C LEU A 348 3.35 3.47 -14.65
N LYS A 349 2.75 4.09 -15.67
CA LYS A 349 2.34 5.49 -15.59
C LYS A 349 0.92 5.55 -15.03
N LEU A 350 0.83 5.89 -13.75
CA LEU A 350 -0.44 6.24 -13.12
C LEU A 350 -0.70 7.72 -13.36
N ARG A 351 -1.96 8.05 -13.63
CA ARG A 351 -2.41 9.43 -13.60
C ARG A 351 -2.42 9.91 -12.14
N VAL A 352 -1.43 10.73 -11.79
CA VAL A 352 -1.09 11.20 -10.42
C VAL A 352 -2.22 12.05 -9.80
N ASP A 353 -3.20 12.46 -10.60
CA ASP A 353 -4.33 13.30 -10.26
C ASP A 353 -5.45 12.61 -9.45
N MET A 354 -5.45 11.26 -9.28
CA MET A 354 -6.56 10.54 -8.63
C MET A 354 -6.13 9.31 -7.80
N PRO A 355 -5.54 9.48 -6.60
CA PRO A 355 -5.03 8.39 -5.76
C PRO A 355 -6.09 7.37 -5.31
N GLN A 356 -7.37 7.76 -5.22
CA GLN A 356 -8.47 6.86 -4.80
C GLN A 356 -8.74 5.71 -5.78
N GLN A 357 -8.37 5.83 -7.05
CA GLN A 357 -8.53 4.74 -8.04
C GLN A 357 -7.33 3.78 -8.05
N SER A 358 -6.14 4.25 -7.69
CA SER A 358 -4.97 3.39 -7.40
C SER A 358 -5.24 2.45 -6.21
N LEU A 359 -6.11 2.86 -5.27
CA LEU A 359 -6.59 2.03 -4.16
C LEU A 359 -7.43 0.83 -4.59
N GLU A 360 -8.20 0.93 -5.68
CA GLU A 360 -8.99 -0.20 -6.16
C GLU A 360 -8.09 -1.31 -6.70
N ILE A 361 -7.00 -0.94 -7.37
CA ILE A 361 -5.96 -1.87 -7.82
C ILE A 361 -5.31 -2.54 -6.61
N ALA A 362 -4.96 -1.78 -5.57
CA ALA A 362 -4.46 -2.32 -4.30
C ALA A 362 -5.44 -3.31 -3.64
N SER A 363 -6.74 -2.99 -3.59
CA SER A 363 -7.77 -3.85 -2.97
C SER A 363 -7.96 -5.21 -3.64
N ILE A 364 -7.62 -5.33 -4.94
CA ILE A 364 -7.59 -6.62 -5.66
C ILE A 364 -6.42 -7.48 -5.19
N PHE A 365 -5.30 -6.87 -4.82
CA PHE A 365 -4.12 -7.56 -4.31
C PHE A 365 -4.31 -8.04 -2.86
N PHE A 366 -5.03 -7.30 -2.00
CA PHE A 366 -5.25 -7.60 -0.58
C PHE A 366 -6.26 -8.70 -0.24
N ARG A 367 -6.99 -9.26 -1.21
CA ARG A 367 -8.01 -10.26 -0.88
C ARG A 367 -7.33 -11.49 -0.27
N GLN A 368 -7.67 -11.78 0.99
CA GLN A 368 -7.49 -13.10 1.56
C GLN A 368 -8.15 -14.12 0.63
N SER A 369 -7.60 -15.33 0.51
CA SER A 369 -8.30 -16.40 -0.21
C SER A 369 -9.64 -16.63 0.50
N THR A 370 -10.73 -16.23 -0.13
CA THR A 370 -12.08 -16.54 0.33
C THR A 370 -12.62 -17.71 -0.47
N THR A 371 -13.57 -18.45 0.08
CA THR A 371 -14.23 -19.55 -0.64
C THR A 371 -14.91 -19.03 -1.92
N ALA A 372 -15.24 -19.92 -2.87
CA ALA A 372 -15.88 -19.53 -4.13
C ALA A 372 -17.19 -18.74 -3.94
N THR A 373 -17.92 -19.02 -2.85
CA THR A 373 -19.18 -18.37 -2.48
C THR A 373 -18.97 -16.93 -1.99
N GLU A 374 -18.02 -16.74 -1.06
CA GLU A 374 -17.63 -15.42 -0.56
C GLU A 374 -16.96 -14.56 -1.64
N ALA A 375 -16.24 -15.17 -2.59
CA ALA A 375 -15.67 -14.47 -3.73
C ALA A 375 -16.75 -13.80 -4.60
N LYS A 376 -17.90 -14.47 -4.81
CA LYS A 376 -19.05 -13.89 -5.53
C LYS A 376 -19.67 -12.72 -4.75
N GLU A 377 -19.83 -12.85 -3.44
CA GLU A 377 -20.36 -11.77 -2.58
C GLU A 377 -19.41 -10.57 -2.53
N ASN A 378 -18.10 -10.80 -2.44
CA ASN A 378 -17.08 -9.76 -2.46
C ASN A 378 -16.99 -9.05 -3.82
N ILE A 379 -17.20 -9.76 -4.94
CA ILE A 379 -17.29 -9.12 -6.27
C ILE A 379 -18.55 -8.25 -6.36
N LYS A 380 -19.68 -8.73 -5.81
CA LYS A 380 -20.93 -7.97 -5.76
C LYS A 380 -20.79 -6.70 -4.92
N ALA A 381 -20.24 -6.81 -3.70
CA ALA A 381 -19.97 -5.67 -2.82
C ALA A 381 -19.02 -4.64 -3.47
N LEU A 382 -18.01 -5.10 -4.21
CA LEU A 382 -17.05 -4.21 -4.88
C LEU A 382 -17.67 -3.51 -6.09
N ASN A 383 -18.54 -4.18 -6.84
CA ASN A 383 -19.32 -3.54 -7.91
C ASN A 383 -20.28 -2.48 -7.34
N GLU A 384 -20.92 -2.76 -6.20
CA GLU A 384 -21.77 -1.79 -5.49
C GLU A 384 -20.96 -0.60 -4.95
N GLN A 385 -19.75 -0.85 -4.44
CA GLN A 385 -18.85 0.19 -3.95
C GLN A 385 -18.25 1.04 -5.07
N ARG A 386 -17.91 0.43 -6.22
CA ARG A 386 -17.55 1.14 -7.46
C ARG A 386 -18.68 2.02 -7.95
N GLU A 387 -19.91 1.54 -7.93
CA GLU A 387 -21.07 2.36 -8.31
C GLU A 387 -21.30 3.52 -7.35
N ARG A 388 -21.10 3.32 -6.03
CA ARG A 388 -21.19 4.40 -5.03
C ARG A 388 -20.06 5.42 -5.21
N ASN A 389 -18.82 4.97 -5.36
CA ASN A 389 -17.66 5.84 -5.58
C ASN A 389 -17.79 6.63 -6.89
N ALA A 390 -18.22 5.98 -7.98
CA ALA A 390 -18.45 6.63 -9.25
C ALA A 390 -19.58 7.68 -9.18
N LYS A 391 -20.67 7.41 -8.42
CA LYS A 391 -21.73 8.38 -8.17
C LYS A 391 -21.25 9.56 -7.32
N ALA A 392 -20.50 9.31 -6.25
CA ALA A 392 -19.93 10.35 -5.40
C ALA A 392 -18.93 11.24 -6.17
N LEU A 393 -18.12 10.65 -7.04
CA LEU A 393 -17.20 11.36 -7.94
C LEU A 393 -17.98 12.20 -8.98
N GLN A 394 -19.06 11.63 -9.53
CA GLN A 394 -19.93 12.32 -10.48
C GLN A 394 -20.59 13.56 -9.84
N GLU A 395 -21.05 13.45 -8.60
CA GLU A 395 -21.66 14.54 -7.85
C GLU A 395 -20.63 15.60 -7.43
N LYS A 396 -19.47 15.20 -6.90
CA LYS A 396 -18.40 16.15 -6.49
C LYS A 396 -17.78 16.91 -7.66
N MET A 397 -17.60 16.28 -8.81
CA MET A 397 -16.89 16.87 -9.96
C MET A 397 -17.80 17.39 -11.08
N LYS A 398 -19.13 17.28 -10.96
CA LYS A 398 -20.11 17.69 -11.99
C LYS A 398 -19.83 17.12 -13.39
N LEU A 399 -19.27 15.91 -13.47
CA LEU A 399 -18.92 15.25 -14.74
C LEU A 399 -20.13 14.53 -15.35
N ASN A 400 -20.19 14.45 -16.68
CA ASN A 400 -21.24 13.69 -17.38
C ASN A 400 -20.98 12.17 -17.32
N LYS A 401 -22.05 11.35 -17.38
CA LYS A 401 -21.97 9.86 -17.37
C LYS A 401 -21.03 9.25 -18.42
N LYS A 402 -20.78 9.94 -19.53
CA LYS A 402 -19.82 9.51 -20.58
C LYS A 402 -18.37 9.82 -20.21
N GLU A 403 -18.11 10.90 -19.48
CA GLU A 403 -16.78 11.31 -19.04
C GLU A 403 -16.28 10.40 -17.91
N VAL A 404 -17.15 10.07 -16.95
CA VAL A 404 -16.84 9.09 -15.87
C VAL A 404 -16.54 7.69 -16.42
N LYS A 405 -17.18 7.29 -17.54
CA LYS A 405 -16.96 5.99 -18.20
C LYS A 405 -15.68 5.91 -19.04
N HIS A 406 -15.04 7.03 -19.35
CA HIS A 406 -13.83 7.10 -20.18
C HIS A 406 -12.54 7.25 -19.37
N PHE A 407 -12.64 7.20 -18.04
CA PHE A 407 -11.50 7.27 -17.13
C PHE A 407 -10.94 5.86 -16.89
N ASN A 408 -9.97 5.45 -17.69
CA ASN A 408 -9.09 4.33 -17.36
C ASN A 408 -7.89 4.91 -16.58
N PRO A 409 -7.69 4.56 -15.28
CA PRO A 409 -6.65 5.15 -14.43
C PRO A 409 -5.23 4.65 -14.73
N VAL A 410 -5.12 3.62 -15.58
CA VAL A 410 -3.85 3.00 -15.97
C VAL A 410 -3.65 3.17 -17.45
N ASP A 411 -2.58 3.87 -17.85
CA ASP A 411 -2.27 4.10 -19.27
C ASP A 411 -1.77 2.81 -19.96
N ALA A 412 -1.01 1.95 -19.25
CA ALA A 412 -0.65 0.58 -19.67
C ALA A 412 0.01 -0.20 -18.50
N PHE A 413 -0.32 -1.48 -18.32
CA PHE A 413 0.42 -2.39 -17.43
C PHE A 413 1.63 -3.00 -18.14
N PRO A 414 2.81 -3.09 -17.49
CA PRO A 414 3.95 -3.83 -18.03
C PRO A 414 3.60 -5.30 -18.28
N GLY A 415 4.05 -5.87 -19.40
CA GLY A 415 3.74 -7.26 -19.79
C GLY A 415 4.11 -8.30 -18.71
N ASP A 416 5.26 -8.12 -18.05
CA ASP A 416 5.73 -9.04 -17.00
C ASP A 416 4.84 -8.98 -15.73
N ALA A 417 4.31 -7.80 -15.39
CA ALA A 417 3.39 -7.65 -14.27
C ALA A 417 2.06 -8.37 -14.54
N ILE A 418 1.61 -8.45 -15.79
CA ILE A 418 0.40 -9.20 -16.18
C ILE A 418 0.57 -10.70 -15.90
N ILE A 419 1.75 -11.25 -16.17
CA ILE A 419 2.03 -12.68 -15.96
C ILE A 419 2.15 -12.97 -14.46
N PHE A 420 2.81 -12.10 -13.70
CA PHE A 420 2.80 -12.19 -12.23
C PHE A 420 1.37 -12.18 -11.66
N MET A 421 0.52 -11.25 -12.12
CA MET A 421 -0.89 -11.18 -11.72
C MET A 421 -1.67 -12.45 -12.08
N ARG A 422 -1.39 -13.04 -13.26
CA ARG A 422 -1.97 -14.31 -13.68
C ARG A 422 -1.60 -15.43 -12.72
N VAL A 423 -0.32 -15.57 -12.37
CA VAL A 423 0.17 -16.61 -11.45
C VAL A 423 -0.56 -16.53 -10.12
N LEU A 424 -0.66 -15.33 -9.51
CA LEU A 424 -1.38 -15.15 -8.25
C LEU A 424 -2.85 -15.54 -8.34
N ASN A 425 -3.53 -15.18 -9.43
CA ASN A 425 -4.96 -15.51 -9.61
C ASN A 425 -5.19 -17.01 -9.84
N LEU A 426 -4.31 -17.67 -10.58
CA LEU A 426 -4.40 -19.12 -10.82
C LEU A 426 -4.08 -19.91 -9.55
N LEU A 427 -3.08 -19.48 -8.76
CA LEU A 427 -2.82 -20.04 -7.43
C LEU A 427 -4.07 -19.91 -6.54
N ARG A 428 -4.72 -18.73 -6.51
CA ARG A 428 -6.00 -18.53 -5.79
C ARG A 428 -7.10 -19.47 -6.29
N GLY A 429 -7.22 -19.64 -7.61
CA GLY A 429 -8.15 -20.59 -8.22
C GLY A 429 -7.89 -22.02 -7.77
N LEU A 430 -6.61 -22.41 -7.64
CA LEU A 430 -6.21 -23.70 -7.12
C LEU A 430 -6.68 -23.92 -5.67
N SER A 431 -6.46 -22.96 -4.76
CA SER A 431 -6.98 -23.07 -3.38
C SER A 431 -8.49 -23.21 -3.32
N ALA A 432 -9.21 -22.46 -4.15
CA ALA A 432 -10.66 -22.56 -4.22
C ALA A 432 -11.11 -23.95 -4.71
N SER A 433 -10.41 -24.53 -5.69
CA SER A 433 -10.72 -25.87 -6.22
C SER A 433 -10.48 -26.99 -5.21
N LEU A 434 -9.46 -26.86 -4.36
CA LEU A 434 -9.11 -27.81 -3.30
C LEU A 434 -9.82 -27.53 -1.97
N ASN A 435 -10.67 -26.50 -1.92
CA ASN A 435 -11.39 -26.05 -0.73
C ASN A 435 -10.48 -25.77 0.47
N VAL A 436 -9.33 -25.14 0.24
CA VAL A 436 -8.36 -24.76 1.29
C VAL A 436 -8.24 -23.26 1.44
N ARG A 437 -8.03 -22.79 2.67
CA ARG A 437 -7.79 -21.38 2.97
C ARG A 437 -6.29 -21.14 3.12
N ILE A 438 -5.74 -20.33 2.22
CA ILE A 438 -4.31 -20.05 2.11
C ILE A 438 -4.06 -18.54 2.16
N VAL A 439 -3.23 -18.11 3.10
CA VAL A 439 -2.75 -16.74 3.16
C VAL A 439 -1.48 -16.63 2.33
N TYR A 440 -1.63 -16.49 1.01
CA TYR A 440 -0.48 -16.36 0.07
C TYR A 440 0.52 -15.28 0.50
N LEU A 441 0.01 -14.21 1.13
CA LEU A 441 0.82 -13.13 1.66
C LEU A 441 1.90 -13.64 2.61
N ASP A 442 1.53 -14.51 3.55
CA ASP A 442 2.42 -15.00 4.59
C ASP A 442 3.47 -15.97 4.03
N ILE A 443 3.08 -16.75 3.02
CA ILE A 443 3.96 -17.73 2.37
C ILE A 443 5.00 -17.04 1.49
N MET A 444 4.58 -16.03 0.71
CA MET A 444 5.44 -15.37 -0.26
C MET A 444 6.26 -14.22 0.36
N ARG A 445 5.81 -13.64 1.48
CA ARG A 445 6.48 -12.51 2.16
C ARG A 445 7.97 -12.76 2.39
N PRO A 446 8.42 -13.90 2.94
CA PRO A 446 9.85 -14.11 3.19
C PRO A 446 10.73 -14.08 1.95
N PHE A 447 10.21 -14.56 0.82
CA PHE A 447 10.92 -14.55 -0.47
C PHE A 447 11.00 -13.13 -1.05
N ALA A 448 9.90 -12.37 -0.95
CA ALA A 448 9.88 -10.97 -1.33
C ALA A 448 10.82 -10.14 -0.44
N GLU A 449 10.83 -10.39 0.87
CA GLU A 449 11.71 -9.72 1.82
C GLU A 449 13.17 -10.04 1.51
N SER A 450 13.55 -11.30 1.33
CA SER A 450 14.94 -11.67 1.01
C SER A 450 15.46 -10.99 -0.25
N THR A 451 14.58 -10.79 -1.25
CA THR A 451 14.91 -10.07 -2.49
C THR A 451 15.26 -8.61 -2.25
N LEU A 452 14.49 -7.92 -1.42
CA LEU A 452 14.75 -6.52 -1.08
C LEU A 452 15.93 -6.41 -0.11
N LEU A 453 15.96 -7.24 0.93
CA LEU A 453 17.01 -7.30 1.95
C LEU A 453 18.39 -7.52 1.36
N GLY A 454 18.53 -8.44 0.40
CA GLY A 454 19.78 -8.70 -0.30
C GLY A 454 20.28 -7.55 -1.17
N SER A 455 19.47 -6.51 -1.35
CA SER A 455 19.80 -5.33 -2.16
C SER A 455 19.78 -4.00 -1.40
N MET A 456 19.31 -4.00 -0.15
CA MET A 456 19.25 -2.79 0.68
C MET A 456 20.51 -2.69 1.54
N THR A 457 21.29 -1.62 1.33
CA THR A 457 22.39 -1.24 2.21
C THR A 457 21.81 -0.68 3.51
N ARG A 458 21.72 -1.52 4.53
CA ARG A 458 21.10 -1.18 5.81
C ARG A 458 22.04 -0.51 6.81
N SER A 459 23.35 -0.67 6.73
CA SER A 459 24.23 -0.24 7.84
C SER A 459 24.88 1.12 7.61
N PRO A 460 25.13 1.92 8.67
CA PRO A 460 26.04 3.07 8.62
C PRO A 460 27.43 2.72 8.04
N SER A 461 27.88 1.47 8.19
CA SER A 461 29.17 1.01 7.67
C SER A 461 29.15 0.68 6.17
N THR A 462 27.98 0.53 5.56
CA THR A 462 27.82 0.16 4.13
C THR A 462 27.16 1.25 3.28
N ASN A 463 26.58 2.28 3.89
CA ASN A 463 25.97 3.41 3.20
C ASN A 463 26.44 4.75 3.78
N SER A 464 27.23 5.50 3.01
CA SER A 464 27.68 6.86 3.39
C SER A 464 26.52 7.86 3.52
N GLU A 465 25.35 7.55 2.96
CA GLU A 465 24.14 8.38 3.02
C GLU A 465 23.21 8.01 4.20
N TRP A 466 23.61 7.08 5.08
CA TRP A 466 22.76 6.64 6.20
C TRP A 466 22.48 7.76 7.21
N ILE A 467 23.47 8.61 7.48
CA ILE A 467 23.27 9.88 8.19
C ILE A 467 23.26 10.97 7.12
N TYR A 468 22.28 11.87 7.22
CA TYR A 468 22.19 13.00 6.30
C TYR A 468 23.44 13.89 6.40
N ASP A 469 24.14 14.03 5.27
CA ASP A 469 25.35 14.83 5.18
C ASP A 469 25.01 16.32 5.32
N SER A 470 25.25 16.85 6.51
CA SER A 470 24.96 18.22 6.91
C SER A 470 26.03 18.73 7.86
N PRO A 471 26.32 20.04 7.85
CA PRO A 471 27.24 20.64 8.81
C PRO A 471 26.80 20.37 10.24
N VAL A 472 27.74 19.97 11.09
CA VAL A 472 27.50 19.79 12.52
C VAL A 472 27.37 21.16 13.18
N ASN A 473 26.29 21.37 13.94
CA ASN A 473 25.98 22.64 14.61
C ASN A 473 26.61 22.74 16.01
N SER A 474 26.94 21.62 16.66
CA SER A 474 27.51 21.59 18.01
C SER A 474 28.28 20.30 18.33
N GLU A 475 29.06 20.30 19.42
CA GLU A 475 29.75 19.09 19.91
C GLU A 475 28.75 17.99 20.33
N VAL A 476 27.61 18.38 20.92
CA VAL A 476 26.55 17.41 21.29
C VAL A 476 25.94 16.74 20.05
N GLU A 477 25.83 17.45 18.93
CA GLU A 477 25.40 16.84 17.66
C GLU A 477 26.42 15.83 17.13
N SER A 478 27.73 16.09 17.23
CA SER A 478 28.76 15.10 16.88
C SER A 478 28.63 13.82 17.71
N LYS A 479 28.47 13.96 19.03
CA LYS A 479 28.29 12.82 19.94
C LYS A 479 26.99 12.06 19.64
N LEU A 480 25.91 12.78 19.34
CA LEU A 480 24.65 12.18 18.94
C LEU A 480 24.79 11.38 17.65
N ARG A 481 25.44 11.92 16.60
CA ARG A 481 25.66 11.18 15.35
C ARG A 481 26.42 9.88 15.58
N ASN A 482 27.43 9.87 16.45
CA ASN A 482 28.14 8.66 16.83
C ASN A 482 27.23 7.64 17.54
N LEU A 483 26.36 8.09 18.44
CA LEU A 483 25.36 7.25 19.09
C LEU A 483 24.37 6.65 18.06
N LEU A 484 23.93 7.42 17.07
CA LEU A 484 23.05 6.94 16.00
C LEU A 484 23.74 5.84 15.16
N ILE A 485 25.04 6.00 14.87
CA ILE A 485 25.85 4.97 14.20
C ILE A 485 25.95 3.70 15.04
N GLU A 486 26.23 3.83 16.34
CA GLU A 486 26.32 2.69 17.27
C GLU A 486 25.01 1.92 17.38
N MET A 487 23.86 2.62 17.39
CA MET A 487 22.55 2.00 17.43
C MET A 487 22.20 1.22 16.16
N GLY A 488 22.71 1.67 15.01
CA GLY A 488 22.57 1.00 13.72
C GLY A 488 21.12 0.83 13.24
N SER A 489 20.98 0.13 12.12
CA SER A 489 19.70 -0.11 11.45
C SER A 489 18.78 -1.09 12.13
N ASP A 490 19.31 -1.91 13.03
CA ASP A 490 18.51 -2.88 13.76
C ASP A 490 17.52 -2.16 14.69
N LYS A 491 17.96 -1.03 15.26
CA LYS A 491 17.12 -0.19 16.15
C LYS A 491 16.49 1.00 15.44
N ILE A 492 17.16 1.58 14.45
CA ILE A 492 16.68 2.78 13.73
C ILE A 492 16.28 2.41 12.31
N LEU A 493 14.99 2.59 11.97
CA LEU A 493 14.55 2.56 10.57
C LEU A 493 14.80 3.92 9.92
N GLY A 494 14.19 4.96 10.47
CA GLY A 494 14.32 6.36 10.07
C GLY A 494 14.05 7.26 11.27
N LEU A 495 14.83 8.33 11.39
CA LEU A 495 14.81 9.21 12.55
C LEU A 495 15.25 10.63 12.18
N GLN A 496 14.64 11.63 12.82
CA GLN A 496 15.14 13.01 12.85
C GLN A 496 15.26 13.49 14.30
N VAL A 497 16.27 14.30 14.58
CA VAL A 497 16.45 15.01 15.86
C VAL A 497 16.72 16.47 15.57
N CYS A 498 15.96 17.34 16.20
CA CYS A 498 16.26 18.77 16.22
C CYS A 498 16.18 19.30 17.65
N ALA A 499 17.16 20.11 18.05
CA ALA A 499 17.19 20.70 19.38
C ALA A 499 17.64 22.17 19.33
N TYR A 500 17.06 22.95 20.23
CA TYR A 500 17.34 24.35 20.46
C TYR A 500 17.90 24.54 21.87
N LYS A 501 18.90 25.42 21.98
CA LYS A 501 19.43 25.92 23.25
C LYS A 501 19.56 27.44 23.16
N ASP A 502 18.93 28.15 24.08
CA ASP A 502 18.91 29.60 24.16
C ASP A 502 18.48 30.25 22.83
N GLY A 503 17.47 29.66 22.19
CA GLY A 503 16.92 30.09 20.90
C GLY A 503 17.76 29.72 19.67
N LYS A 504 18.93 29.08 19.83
CA LYS A 504 19.79 28.66 18.71
C LYS A 504 19.63 27.17 18.41
N VAL A 505 19.61 26.82 17.14
CA VAL A 505 19.66 25.42 16.69
C VAL A 505 21.03 24.85 17.03
N ILE A 506 21.04 23.78 17.83
CA ILE A 506 22.26 23.07 18.23
C ILE A 506 22.33 21.65 17.66
N ILE A 507 21.20 21.10 17.22
CA ILE A 507 21.12 19.78 16.57
C ILE A 507 20.11 19.90 15.42
N ASP A 508 20.51 19.44 14.24
CA ASP A 508 19.62 19.26 13.07
C ASP A 508 20.14 18.06 12.26
N THR A 509 19.75 16.85 12.68
CA THR A 509 20.25 15.59 12.12
C THR A 509 19.10 14.69 11.70
N ALA A 510 19.28 14.02 10.56
CA ALA A 510 18.41 12.96 10.06
C ALA A 510 19.23 11.70 9.76
N ALA A 511 18.63 10.53 9.96
CA ALA A 511 19.26 9.24 9.69
C ALA A 511 18.26 8.16 9.26
N GLY A 512 18.73 7.18 8.50
CA GLY A 512 17.96 6.01 8.07
C GLY A 512 17.13 6.24 6.80
N THR A 513 16.08 5.44 6.61
CA THR A 513 15.23 5.43 5.41
C THR A 513 13.76 5.75 5.70
N LEU A 514 13.03 6.19 4.68
CA LEU A 514 11.62 6.57 4.80
C LEU A 514 10.71 5.41 5.18
N GLY A 515 11.09 4.16 4.91
CA GLY A 515 10.31 2.98 5.29
C GLY A 515 11.09 1.69 5.17
N LYS A 516 10.54 0.59 5.69
CA LYS A 516 11.17 -0.75 5.67
C LYS A 516 11.50 -1.23 4.26
N TYR A 517 10.66 -0.85 3.30
CA TYR A 517 10.78 -1.20 1.88
C TYR A 517 10.94 0.04 0.98
N ASP A 518 11.13 1.22 1.58
CA ASP A 518 11.44 2.45 0.86
C ASP A 518 12.90 2.82 1.13
N PRO A 519 13.82 2.60 0.17
CA PRO A 519 15.25 2.82 0.37
C PRO A 519 15.63 4.31 0.39
N ARG A 520 14.70 5.22 0.11
CA ARG A 520 15.00 6.65 0.06
C ARG A 520 15.46 7.14 1.44
N PRO A 521 16.57 7.89 1.52
CA PRO A 521 17.11 8.37 2.79
C PRO A 521 16.19 9.40 3.42
N VAL A 522 16.09 9.37 4.75
CA VAL A 522 15.40 10.42 5.51
C VAL A 522 16.14 11.74 5.31
N GLN A 523 15.38 12.75 4.92
CA GLN A 523 15.84 14.14 4.79
C GLN A 523 15.38 14.97 6.00
N PRO A 524 15.99 16.13 6.30
CA PRO A 524 15.54 17.02 7.37
C PRO A 524 14.09 17.52 7.25
N ASP A 525 13.52 17.54 6.03
CA ASP A 525 12.14 17.93 5.71
C ASP A 525 11.20 16.74 5.44
N SER A 526 11.66 15.52 5.71
CA SER A 526 10.81 14.34 5.66
C SER A 526 9.71 14.42 6.72
N LEU A 527 8.52 13.96 6.36
CA LEU A 527 7.30 14.06 7.16
C LEU A 527 7.02 12.74 7.86
N PHE A 528 7.20 12.73 9.17
CA PHE A 528 6.97 11.55 9.99
C PHE A 528 5.53 11.50 10.51
N PRO A 529 4.86 10.34 10.44
CA PRO A 529 3.59 10.14 11.13
C PRO A 529 3.84 10.18 12.64
N VAL A 530 3.17 11.09 13.35
CA VAL A 530 3.30 11.24 14.79
C VAL A 530 1.94 11.06 15.48
N PHE A 531 1.94 10.30 16.56
CA PHE A 531 0.77 10.05 17.41
C PHE A 531 0.88 10.87 18.68
N SER A 532 -0.22 11.42 19.20
CA SER A 532 -0.30 12.24 20.43
C SER A 532 0.55 13.51 20.51
N VAL A 533 1.67 13.62 19.80
CA VAL A 533 2.51 14.82 19.72
C VAL A 533 1.69 16.03 19.24
N THR A 534 0.75 15.82 18.33
CA THR A 534 -0.16 16.85 17.82
C THR A 534 -1.15 17.39 18.85
N LYS A 535 -1.34 16.73 19.99
CA LYS A 535 -2.16 17.30 21.09
C LYS A 535 -1.53 18.57 21.64
N GLY A 536 -0.20 18.63 21.72
CA GLY A 536 0.52 19.84 22.12
C GLY A 536 0.33 20.99 21.13
N ILE A 537 0.29 20.68 19.84
CA ILE A 537 0.00 21.66 18.77
C ILE A 537 -1.45 22.15 18.87
N THR A 538 -2.38 21.21 19.00
CA THR A 538 -3.82 21.49 19.15
C THR A 538 -4.11 22.34 20.39
N ALA A 539 -3.45 22.02 21.53
CA ALA A 539 -3.52 22.82 22.73
C ALA A 539 -2.98 24.24 22.50
N GLY A 540 -1.85 24.39 21.80
CA GLY A 540 -1.31 25.69 21.41
C GLY A 540 -2.30 26.55 20.62
N MET A 541 -3.10 25.95 19.73
CA MET A 541 -4.16 26.64 19.00
C MET A 541 -5.29 27.13 19.93
N VAL A 542 -5.68 26.33 20.93
CA VAL A 542 -6.67 26.75 21.94
C VAL A 542 -6.11 27.94 22.74
N HIS A 543 -4.85 27.86 23.18
CA HIS A 543 -4.16 28.94 23.89
C HIS A 543 -4.03 30.20 23.03
N TRP A 544 -3.78 30.07 21.73
CA TRP A 544 -3.77 31.19 20.79
C TRP A 544 -5.15 31.87 20.72
N LEU A 545 -6.25 31.10 20.66
CA LEU A 545 -7.60 31.68 20.69
C LEU A 545 -7.90 32.39 22.02
N VAL A 546 -7.37 31.90 23.15
CA VAL A 546 -7.46 32.57 24.45
C VAL A 546 -6.68 33.89 24.44
N ASP A 547 -5.46 33.89 23.92
CA ASP A 547 -4.62 35.10 23.75
C ASP A 547 -5.31 36.15 22.85
N GLN A 548 -6.00 35.72 21.80
CA GLN A 548 -6.82 36.59 20.93
C GLN A 548 -8.15 37.03 21.57
N GLY A 549 -8.45 36.63 22.81
CA GLY A 549 -9.67 36.97 23.52
C GLY A 549 -10.94 36.32 22.97
N LYS A 550 -10.80 35.28 22.12
CA LYS A 550 -11.92 34.52 21.55
C LYS A 550 -12.41 33.39 22.45
N LEU A 551 -11.60 32.98 23.44
CA LEU A 551 -11.90 31.93 24.39
C LEU A 551 -11.48 32.32 25.81
N LYS A 552 -12.11 31.73 26.82
CA LYS A 552 -11.66 31.79 28.22
C LYS A 552 -11.61 30.39 28.81
N TYR A 553 -10.62 30.11 29.66
CA TYR A 553 -10.46 28.79 30.28
C TYR A 553 -11.66 28.35 31.12
N GLU A 554 -12.27 29.29 31.84
CA GLU A 554 -13.40 29.08 32.75
C GLU A 554 -14.77 29.05 32.05
N GLU A 555 -14.83 29.40 30.77
CA GLU A 555 -16.06 29.37 29.97
C GLU A 555 -16.49 27.92 29.71
N THR A 556 -17.80 27.68 29.66
CA THR A 556 -18.31 26.34 29.37
C THR A 556 -18.18 26.05 27.87
N VAL A 557 -17.86 24.80 27.53
CA VAL A 557 -17.78 24.39 26.13
C VAL A 557 -19.15 24.50 25.45
N ALA A 558 -20.24 24.34 26.22
CA ALA A 558 -21.61 24.47 25.73
C ALA A 558 -21.96 25.89 25.27
N ASP A 559 -21.41 26.93 25.90
CA ASP A 559 -21.62 28.33 25.49
C ASP A 559 -21.07 28.60 24.08
N ILE A 560 -19.98 27.91 23.72
CA ILE A 560 -19.27 28.08 22.44
C ILE A 560 -19.79 27.10 21.39
N TRP A 561 -20.04 25.85 21.81
CA TRP A 561 -20.54 24.75 20.99
C TRP A 561 -21.86 24.23 21.57
N PRO A 562 -23.02 24.84 21.24
CA PRO A 562 -24.30 24.53 21.89
C PRO A 562 -24.73 23.05 21.81
N LYS A 563 -24.43 22.35 20.71
CA LYS A 563 -24.74 20.92 20.58
C LYS A 563 -23.96 20.05 21.58
N PHE A 564 -22.81 20.52 22.05
CA PHE A 564 -21.98 19.81 23.01
C PHE A 564 -22.63 19.71 24.40
N GLY A 565 -23.48 20.66 24.80
CA GLY A 565 -24.05 20.72 26.16
C GLY A 565 -24.84 19.49 26.61
N SER A 566 -25.40 18.74 25.65
CA SER A 566 -26.26 17.58 25.91
C SER A 566 -25.60 16.48 26.76
N ASN A 567 -26.41 15.60 27.36
CA ASN A 567 -25.95 14.42 28.11
C ASN A 567 -24.99 14.74 29.28
N LYS A 568 -25.36 15.73 30.10
CA LYS A 568 -24.63 16.16 31.33
C LYS A 568 -23.27 16.83 31.06
N LYS A 569 -23.08 17.43 29.88
CA LYS A 569 -21.84 18.11 29.50
C LYS A 569 -21.86 19.63 29.71
N GLU A 570 -22.99 20.19 30.15
CA GLU A 570 -23.19 21.63 30.39
C GLU A 570 -22.17 22.27 31.34
N LEU A 571 -21.59 21.48 32.26
CA LEU A 571 -20.60 21.97 33.25
C LEU A 571 -19.14 21.80 32.80
N ILE A 572 -18.90 21.21 31.61
CA ILE A 572 -17.55 21.03 31.09
C ILE A 572 -17.01 22.38 30.62
N LYS A 573 -15.91 22.82 31.24
CA LYS A 573 -15.18 24.04 30.90
C LYS A 573 -14.05 23.77 29.94
N VAL A 574 -13.55 24.82 29.29
CA VAL A 574 -12.40 24.72 28.36
C VAL A 574 -11.18 24.09 29.03
N HIS A 575 -10.85 24.48 30.28
CA HIS A 575 -9.73 23.87 31.00
C HIS A 575 -9.91 22.37 31.29
N HIS A 576 -11.15 21.87 31.43
CA HIS A 576 -11.40 20.44 31.63
C HIS A 576 -11.02 19.61 30.40
N LEU A 577 -11.16 20.17 29.20
CA LEU A 577 -10.69 19.52 27.97
C LEU A 577 -9.15 19.48 27.93
N LEU A 578 -8.52 20.62 28.20
CA LEU A 578 -7.06 20.79 28.14
C LEU A 578 -6.32 19.94 29.19
N ASN A 579 -6.85 19.82 30.40
CA ASN A 579 -6.20 19.12 31.50
C ASN A 579 -6.62 17.65 31.64
N HIS A 580 -7.37 17.10 30.67
CA HIS A 580 -7.87 15.72 30.66
C HIS A 580 -8.86 15.35 31.80
N THR A 581 -9.64 16.30 32.32
CA THR A 581 -10.63 16.04 33.38
C THR A 581 -12.09 16.10 32.93
N SER A 582 -12.36 16.16 31.62
CA SER A 582 -13.74 16.29 31.11
C SER A 582 -14.64 15.05 31.30
N GLY A 583 -14.05 13.89 31.61
CA GLY A 583 -14.75 12.61 31.67
C GLY A 583 -15.03 11.95 30.31
N LEU A 584 -14.57 12.52 29.20
CA LEU A 584 -14.83 12.05 27.83
C LEU A 584 -13.64 11.30 27.20
N HIS A 585 -12.80 10.68 28.01
CA HIS A 585 -11.57 10.01 27.58
C HIS A 585 -11.84 8.83 26.62
N ASN A 586 -12.99 8.16 26.75
CA ASN A 586 -13.42 7.03 25.94
C ASN A 586 -14.57 7.34 24.97
N ALA A 587 -14.92 8.63 24.77
CA ALA A 587 -16.12 9.04 24.02
C ALA A 587 -16.24 8.51 22.57
N LEU A 588 -15.15 8.00 21.97
CA LEU A 588 -15.12 7.45 20.60
C LEU A 588 -14.80 5.94 20.56
N GLY A 589 -14.61 5.30 21.72
CA GLY A 589 -14.12 3.91 21.79
C GLY A 589 -15.01 2.91 21.05
N ASP A 590 -16.34 3.01 21.21
CA ASP A 590 -17.28 2.07 20.60
C ASP A 590 -17.45 2.27 19.09
N VAL A 591 -17.39 3.51 18.63
CA VAL A 591 -17.50 3.85 17.20
C VAL A 591 -16.27 3.31 16.45
N ILE A 592 -15.08 3.46 17.03
CA ILE A 592 -13.84 2.98 16.41
C ILE A 592 -13.78 1.45 16.37
N LYS A 593 -14.35 0.77 17.38
CA LYS A 593 -14.44 -0.70 17.39
C LYS A 593 -15.37 -1.23 16.29
N THR A 594 -16.42 -0.49 15.95
CA THR A 594 -17.46 -0.95 15.01
C THR A 594 -17.17 -0.52 13.57
N ASP A 595 -16.69 0.71 13.36
CA ASP A 595 -16.25 1.24 12.07
C ASP A 595 -14.95 2.05 12.23
N PRO A 596 -13.78 1.40 12.12
CA PRO A 596 -12.49 2.06 12.30
C PRO A 596 -12.22 3.22 11.32
N LEU A 597 -12.86 3.23 10.15
CA LEU A 597 -12.63 4.27 9.13
C LEU A 597 -13.48 5.52 9.35
N SER A 598 -14.48 5.46 10.23
CA SER A 598 -15.30 6.62 10.63
C SER A 598 -14.47 7.78 11.18
N VAL A 599 -13.28 7.49 11.75
CA VAL A 599 -12.32 8.51 12.22
C VAL A 599 -11.84 9.45 11.10
N CYS A 600 -12.03 9.07 9.83
CA CYS A 600 -11.70 9.93 8.69
C CYS A 600 -12.76 11.00 8.40
N ASP A 601 -13.97 10.86 8.96
CA ASP A 601 -15.06 11.81 8.81
C ASP A 601 -15.10 12.78 10.00
N TRP A 602 -14.66 14.01 9.75
CA TRP A 602 -14.58 15.05 10.78
C TRP A 602 -15.93 15.36 11.42
N GLU A 603 -16.97 15.54 10.60
CA GLU A 603 -18.28 16.00 11.08
C GLU A 603 -19.01 14.89 11.83
N GLU A 604 -18.91 13.65 11.37
CA GLU A 604 -19.45 12.48 12.09
C GLU A 604 -18.79 12.34 13.47
N MET A 605 -17.46 12.50 13.56
CA MET A 605 -16.76 12.40 14.85
C MET A 605 -17.13 13.52 15.82
N LEU A 606 -17.32 14.75 15.33
CA LEU A 606 -17.85 15.83 16.17
C LEU A 606 -19.27 15.54 16.68
N ASP A 607 -20.13 14.95 15.85
CA ASP A 607 -21.48 14.57 16.24
C ASP A 607 -21.48 13.44 17.29
N GLN A 608 -20.58 12.46 17.16
CA GLN A 608 -20.40 11.41 18.17
C GLN A 608 -19.89 11.97 19.51
N ILE A 609 -18.92 12.91 19.48
CA ILE A 609 -18.50 13.64 20.68
C ILE A 609 -19.68 14.39 21.31
N ALA A 610 -20.49 15.07 20.50
CA ALA A 610 -21.68 15.79 20.98
C ALA A 610 -22.74 14.86 21.58
N LYS A 611 -22.85 13.61 21.12
CA LYS A 611 -23.79 12.60 21.66
C LYS A 611 -23.26 11.81 22.85
N SER A 612 -21.95 11.78 23.08
CA SER A 612 -21.33 11.00 24.16
C SER A 612 -21.77 11.47 25.57
N THR A 613 -21.53 10.63 26.59
CA THR A 613 -21.78 10.97 28.00
C THR A 613 -20.46 10.87 28.78
N PRO A 614 -20.14 11.83 29.69
CA PRO A 614 -18.96 11.70 30.55
C PRO A 614 -19.03 10.45 31.43
N GLU A 615 -17.95 9.67 31.46
CA GLU A 615 -17.84 8.48 32.32
C GLU A 615 -17.52 8.86 33.77
N THR A 616 -16.87 10.01 33.97
CA THR A 616 -16.60 10.61 35.29
C THR A 616 -17.21 12.00 35.37
N GLU A 617 -17.42 12.48 36.59
CA GLU A 617 -17.84 13.86 36.81
C GLU A 617 -16.75 14.83 36.28
N PRO A 618 -17.10 15.86 35.50
CA PRO A 618 -16.12 16.82 35.00
C PRO A 618 -15.31 17.46 36.14
N GLY A 619 -13.98 17.40 36.04
CA GLY A 619 -13.04 17.91 37.05
C GLY A 619 -12.65 16.90 38.14
N SER A 620 -13.37 15.78 38.30
CA SER A 620 -13.13 14.86 39.42
C SER A 620 -11.85 14.03 39.29
N SER A 621 -11.47 13.68 38.05
CA SER A 621 -10.41 12.72 37.77
C SER A 621 -9.68 13.09 36.48
N GLN A 622 -8.34 13.02 36.50
CA GLN A 622 -7.52 13.24 35.31
C GLN A 622 -7.22 11.91 34.62
N ILE A 623 -7.97 11.60 33.55
CA ILE A 623 -7.82 10.36 32.77
C ILE A 623 -7.42 10.71 31.34
N TYR A 624 -6.36 10.10 30.82
CA TYR A 624 -5.77 10.50 29.55
C TYR A 624 -6.73 10.29 28.36
N HIS A 625 -7.00 11.37 27.63
CA HIS A 625 -7.86 11.35 26.44
C HIS A 625 -7.01 11.02 25.21
N TYR A 626 -6.82 9.73 24.93
CA TYR A 626 -5.89 9.26 23.90
C TYR A 626 -6.29 9.69 22.48
N LEU A 627 -7.57 9.64 22.13
CA LEU A 627 -8.05 10.04 20.79
C LEU A 627 -9.08 11.18 20.85
N SER A 628 -10.03 11.12 21.79
CA SER A 628 -11.11 12.11 21.90
C SER A 628 -10.62 13.54 22.10
N PHE A 629 -9.43 13.74 22.70
CA PHE A 629 -8.81 15.06 22.86
C PHE A 629 -8.78 15.86 21.55
N GLY A 630 -8.49 15.19 20.42
CA GLY A 630 -8.34 15.83 19.12
C GLY A 630 -9.63 16.48 18.64
N TRP A 631 -10.75 15.76 18.69
CA TRP A 631 -12.06 16.30 18.30
C TRP A 631 -12.69 17.20 19.37
N LEU A 632 -12.41 16.96 20.65
CA LEU A 632 -12.84 17.86 21.72
C LEU A 632 -12.24 19.26 21.55
N CYS A 633 -10.92 19.36 21.45
CA CYS A 633 -10.24 20.64 21.27
C CYS A 633 -10.42 21.18 19.85
N GLY A 634 -10.41 20.33 18.82
CA GLY A 634 -10.61 20.75 17.45
C GLY A 634 -12.03 21.27 17.18
N GLY A 635 -13.05 20.61 17.73
CA GLY A 635 -14.43 21.10 17.69
C GLY A 635 -14.58 22.44 18.41
N LEU A 636 -13.95 22.59 19.59
CA LEU A 636 -13.88 23.87 20.30
C LEU A 636 -13.24 24.97 19.44
N ILE A 637 -12.10 24.69 18.78
CA ILE A 637 -11.40 25.64 17.90
C ILE A 637 -12.29 26.10 16.74
N GLU A 638 -12.96 25.17 16.04
CA GLU A 638 -13.80 25.53 14.89
C GLU A 638 -15.01 26.38 15.32
N HIS A 639 -15.66 26.03 16.43
CA HIS A 639 -16.83 26.77 16.92
C HIS A 639 -16.47 28.14 17.49
N ALA A 640 -15.34 28.26 18.19
CA ALA A 640 -14.87 29.53 18.74
C ALA A 640 -14.37 30.50 17.67
N SER A 641 -13.74 29.98 16.62
CA SER A 641 -13.15 30.80 15.55
C SER A 641 -14.09 31.06 14.38
N GLY A 642 -15.09 30.19 14.16
CA GLY A 642 -15.93 30.18 12.96
C GLY A 642 -15.20 29.72 11.69
N ARG A 643 -14.00 29.16 11.82
CA ARG A 643 -13.10 28.76 10.72
C ARG A 643 -12.72 27.29 10.85
N LYS A 644 -12.24 26.70 9.74
CA LYS A 644 -11.82 25.30 9.75
C LYS A 644 -10.52 25.09 10.52
N PHE A 645 -10.36 23.91 11.12
CA PHE A 645 -9.21 23.55 11.95
C PHE A 645 -7.86 23.83 11.26
N GLN A 646 -7.73 23.44 9.99
CA GLN A 646 -6.51 23.63 9.20
C GLN A 646 -6.18 25.11 8.99
N GLU A 647 -7.18 25.97 8.77
CA GLU A 647 -6.96 27.41 8.60
C GLU A 647 -6.39 28.05 9.88
N ILE A 648 -6.88 27.63 11.04
CA ILE A 648 -6.35 28.09 12.33
C ILE A 648 -4.95 27.54 12.58
N LEU A 649 -4.67 26.29 12.16
CA LEU A 649 -3.33 25.71 12.28
C LEU A 649 -2.31 26.53 11.47
N GLU A 650 -2.70 26.90 10.24
CA GLU A 650 -1.88 27.70 9.35
C GLU A 650 -1.61 29.11 9.91
N GLU A 651 -2.68 29.80 10.32
CA GLU A 651 -2.62 31.17 10.84
C GLU A 651 -1.89 31.27 12.18
N ALA A 652 -2.20 30.37 13.13
CA ALA A 652 -1.70 30.47 14.49
C ALA A 652 -0.28 29.91 14.64
N ILE A 653 0.12 28.94 13.81
CA ILE A 653 1.34 28.14 14.02
C ILE A 653 2.23 28.12 12.78
N VAL A 654 1.73 27.68 11.62
CA VAL A 654 2.59 27.40 10.45
C VAL A 654 3.24 28.67 9.91
N HIS A 655 2.43 29.70 9.61
CA HIS A 655 2.95 30.94 9.03
C HIS A 655 3.79 31.78 9.99
N PRO A 656 3.40 31.97 11.26
CA PRO A 656 4.23 32.71 12.20
C PRO A 656 5.60 32.05 12.42
N LEU A 657 5.66 30.71 12.44
CA LEU A 657 6.92 30.00 12.69
C LEU A 657 7.76 29.79 11.43
N HIS A 658 7.26 30.13 10.24
CA HIS A 658 7.92 29.85 8.96
C HIS A 658 8.28 28.36 8.79
N ILE A 659 7.30 27.49 9.04
CA ILE A 659 7.44 26.02 8.97
C ILE A 659 6.58 25.42 7.86
N GLU A 660 6.31 26.22 6.82
CA GLU A 660 5.52 25.82 5.67
C GLU A 660 6.01 24.49 5.07
N GLY A 661 5.05 23.59 4.95
CA GLY A 661 5.25 22.28 4.36
C GLY A 661 5.99 21.25 5.23
N GLU A 662 6.27 21.56 6.49
CA GLU A 662 6.91 20.63 7.45
C GLU A 662 6.04 20.30 8.68
N LEU A 663 4.81 20.80 8.76
CA LEU A 663 3.85 20.46 9.81
C LEU A 663 2.43 20.36 9.24
N TYR A 664 1.82 19.18 9.32
CA TYR A 664 0.45 18.94 8.87
C TYR A 664 -0.37 18.15 9.89
N VAL A 665 -1.67 18.42 9.91
CA VAL A 665 -2.71 17.53 10.47
C VAL A 665 -3.74 17.32 9.36
N GLY A 666 -3.66 16.15 8.72
CA GLY A 666 -4.29 15.91 7.42
C GLY A 666 -3.46 16.53 6.28
N ILE A 667 -2.73 15.70 5.53
CA ILE A 667 -1.83 16.18 4.46
C ILE A 667 -2.60 16.62 3.19
N PRO A 668 -2.12 17.63 2.44
CA PRO A 668 -2.61 17.91 1.11
C PRO A 668 -2.04 16.93 0.07
N PRO A 669 -2.62 16.84 -1.14
CA PRO A 669 -1.98 16.13 -2.25
C PRO A 669 -0.66 16.81 -2.66
N GLY A 670 0.32 16.03 -3.12
CA GLY A 670 1.59 16.52 -3.65
C GLY A 670 2.77 16.42 -2.68
N VAL A 671 2.54 15.98 -1.44
CA VAL A 671 3.61 15.79 -0.42
C VAL A 671 4.03 14.33 -0.24
N GLU A 672 3.44 13.41 -1.01
CA GLU A 672 3.59 11.96 -0.84
C GLU A 672 5.05 11.49 -0.93
N SER A 673 5.88 12.18 -1.70
CA SER A 673 7.30 11.86 -1.85
C SER A 673 8.12 12.05 -0.56
N ARG A 674 7.65 12.84 0.41
CA ARG A 674 8.36 13.13 1.67
C ARG A 674 7.82 12.33 2.86
N LEU A 675 6.79 11.51 2.68
CA LEU A 675 6.16 10.78 3.78
C LEU A 675 7.02 9.59 4.21
N ALA A 676 7.26 9.50 5.52
CA ALA A 676 7.79 8.29 6.13
C ALA A 676 6.65 7.27 6.40
N THR A 677 6.95 6.00 6.17
CA THR A 677 6.05 4.86 6.40
C THR A 677 6.21 4.36 7.82
N LEU A 678 5.11 4.25 8.54
CA LEU A 678 5.10 3.68 9.89
C LEU A 678 5.29 2.16 9.80
N THR A 679 6.26 1.63 10.52
CA THR A 679 6.49 0.19 10.69
C THR A 679 6.50 -0.14 12.16
N VAL A 680 6.08 -1.34 12.55
CA VAL A 680 6.09 -1.79 13.94
C VAL A 680 7.24 -2.75 14.22
N ASP A 681 7.90 -2.56 15.36
CA ASP A 681 8.81 -3.53 15.94
C ASP A 681 8.05 -4.63 16.69
N MET A 682 7.77 -5.74 16.00
CA MET A 682 7.03 -6.85 16.59
C MET A 682 7.80 -7.55 17.72
N GLU A 683 9.14 -7.52 17.71
CA GLU A 683 9.95 -8.14 18.77
C GLU A 683 9.86 -7.33 20.06
N GLU A 684 9.94 -5.99 19.99
CA GLU A 684 9.72 -5.15 21.16
C GLU A 684 8.27 -5.21 21.66
N ILE A 685 7.28 -5.30 20.77
CA ILE A 685 5.86 -5.39 21.17
C ILE A 685 5.51 -6.74 21.79
N GLN A 686 6.08 -7.86 21.30
CA GLN A 686 5.87 -9.18 21.92
C GLN A 686 6.38 -9.23 23.37
N LYS A 687 7.40 -8.43 23.72
CA LYS A 687 7.87 -8.28 25.12
C LYS A 687 6.82 -7.63 26.05
N LEU A 688 5.68 -7.15 25.54
CA LEU A 688 4.57 -6.61 26.32
C LEU A 688 3.55 -7.66 26.80
N GLU A 689 3.64 -8.90 26.32
CA GLU A 689 2.77 -9.98 26.81
C GLU A 689 2.98 -10.17 28.32
N GLY A 690 1.98 -9.79 29.13
CA GLY A 690 2.00 -9.93 30.60
C GLY A 690 2.16 -8.63 31.42
N VAL A 691 2.21 -7.44 30.80
CA VAL A 691 2.29 -6.15 31.54
C VAL A 691 0.91 -5.62 31.91
N SER A 692 0.71 -5.18 33.18
CA SER A 692 -0.56 -4.65 33.69
C SER A 692 -0.72 -3.13 33.45
N PRO A 693 -1.96 -2.62 33.24
CA PRO A 693 -2.21 -1.19 33.11
C PRO A 693 -1.83 -0.41 34.36
N GLY A 694 -1.25 0.78 34.16
CA GLY A 694 -1.19 1.78 35.21
C GLY A 694 -2.60 2.32 35.54
N PRO A 695 -2.80 2.95 36.71
CA PRO A 695 -4.11 3.42 37.17
C PRO A 695 -4.77 4.48 36.27
N ASP A 696 -3.98 5.12 35.39
CA ASP A 696 -4.41 6.25 34.54
C ASP A 696 -4.83 5.82 33.11
N ILE A 697 -4.84 4.52 32.81
CA ILE A 697 -5.13 3.97 31.47
C ILE A 697 -6.35 3.06 31.47
N PRO A 698 -7.29 3.24 30.51
CA PRO A 698 -8.38 2.30 30.30
C PRO A 698 -7.84 0.88 30.02
N PRO A 699 -8.25 -0.15 30.79
CA PRO A 699 -7.82 -1.55 30.60
C PRO A 699 -7.98 -2.07 29.16
N GLU A 700 -8.94 -1.52 28.42
CA GLU A 700 -9.24 -1.86 27.03
C GLU A 700 -8.06 -1.56 26.08
N LEU A 701 -7.25 -0.53 26.37
CA LEU A 701 -6.14 -0.09 25.51
C LEU A 701 -5.01 -1.14 25.42
N LEU A 702 -4.79 -1.92 26.49
CA LEU A 702 -3.72 -2.93 26.55
C LEU A 702 -4.18 -4.30 26.08
N SER A 703 -5.46 -4.64 26.35
CA SER A 703 -6.05 -5.93 25.99
C SER A 703 -6.04 -6.23 24.48
N GLY A 704 -5.78 -5.22 23.65
CA GLY A 704 -5.70 -5.32 22.19
C GLY A 704 -4.38 -4.86 21.57
N ILE A 705 -3.30 -4.60 22.34
CA ILE A 705 -2.04 -4.05 21.78
C ILE A 705 -1.49 -4.89 20.63
N ALA A 706 -1.50 -6.22 20.75
CA ALA A 706 -0.99 -7.09 19.67
C ALA A 706 -1.84 -7.00 18.39
N GLN A 707 -3.16 -6.87 18.51
CA GLN A 707 -4.08 -6.67 17.37
C GLN A 707 -3.98 -5.25 16.79
N MET A 708 -3.84 -4.23 17.64
CA MET A 708 -3.62 -2.85 17.20
C MET A 708 -2.24 -2.67 16.56
N ALA A 709 -1.21 -3.34 17.06
CA ALA A 709 0.16 -3.29 16.53
C ALA A 709 0.24 -3.76 15.07
N ALA A 710 -0.59 -4.72 14.67
CA ALA A 710 -0.67 -5.15 13.28
C ALA A 710 -1.56 -4.23 12.40
N GLY A 711 -2.67 -3.72 12.95
CA GLY A 711 -3.66 -2.95 12.18
C GLY A 711 -3.40 -1.44 12.08
N VAL A 712 -2.83 -0.82 13.12
CA VAL A 712 -2.61 0.63 13.19
C VAL A 712 -1.63 1.11 12.11
N PRO A 713 -0.45 0.51 11.89
CA PRO A 713 0.44 0.94 10.82
C PRO A 713 -0.22 0.80 9.45
N ALA A 714 -0.89 -0.33 9.19
CA ALA A 714 -1.56 -0.56 7.92
C ALA A 714 -2.64 0.50 7.63
N MET A 715 -3.41 0.89 8.65
CA MET A 715 -4.45 1.92 8.54
C MET A 715 -3.85 3.33 8.36
N PHE A 716 -2.92 3.74 9.22
CA PHE A 716 -2.32 5.08 9.21
C PHE A 716 -1.32 5.28 8.06
N ASN A 717 -0.88 4.22 7.40
CA ASN A 717 -0.13 4.33 6.15
C ASN A 717 -0.99 4.63 4.93
N THR A 718 -2.32 4.44 5.02
CA THR A 718 -3.22 4.75 3.89
C THR A 718 -3.38 6.25 3.65
N LEU A 719 -3.43 6.67 2.39
CA LEU A 719 -3.62 8.09 2.03
C LEU A 719 -4.95 8.66 2.52
N ASN A 720 -6.01 7.86 2.58
CA ASN A 720 -7.30 8.33 3.11
C ASN A 720 -7.16 8.77 4.57
N VAL A 721 -6.49 7.96 5.40
CA VAL A 721 -6.26 8.29 6.80
C VAL A 721 -5.24 9.43 6.91
N ARG A 722 -4.11 9.38 6.19
CA ARG A 722 -3.10 10.46 6.24
C ARG A 722 -3.64 11.84 5.85
N ARG A 723 -4.68 11.89 5.01
CA ARG A 723 -5.37 13.12 4.60
C ARG A 723 -6.49 13.54 5.55
N ALA A 724 -6.93 12.66 6.44
CA ALA A 724 -7.96 12.98 7.43
C ALA A 724 -7.42 13.89 8.55
N ILE A 725 -8.28 14.77 9.05
CA ILE A 725 -7.95 15.64 10.18
C ILE A 725 -8.20 14.85 11.47
N ILE A 726 -7.12 14.35 12.09
CA ILE A 726 -7.18 13.63 13.37
C ILE A 726 -6.16 14.28 14.33
N PRO A 727 -6.53 15.38 15.01
CA PRO A 727 -5.58 16.23 15.75
C PRO A 727 -4.88 15.54 16.93
N ALA A 728 -5.33 14.35 17.35
CA ALA A 728 -4.70 13.57 18.39
C ALA A 728 -3.76 12.45 17.89
N ALA A 729 -3.77 12.08 16.61
CA ALA A 729 -3.13 10.86 16.12
C ALA A 729 -2.62 10.86 14.66
N ASN A 730 -2.88 11.91 13.86
CA ASN A 730 -2.50 11.94 12.44
C ASN A 730 -1.69 13.18 12.05
N GLY A 731 -0.69 13.48 12.86
CA GLY A 731 0.30 14.51 12.51
C GLY A 731 1.30 13.99 11.50
N HIS A 732 1.69 14.83 10.55
CA HIS A 732 2.80 14.57 9.63
C HIS A 732 3.74 15.76 9.69
N LEU A 733 4.88 15.59 10.36
CA LEU A 733 5.78 16.71 10.64
C LEU A 733 7.25 16.31 10.67
N SER A 734 8.13 17.28 10.50
CA SER A 734 9.57 17.12 10.72
C SER A 734 9.95 17.44 12.17
N ALA A 735 11.07 16.88 12.65
CA ALA A 735 11.60 17.26 13.96
C ALA A 735 11.95 18.75 14.05
N ARG A 736 12.35 19.39 12.94
CA ARG A 736 12.68 20.83 12.90
C ARG A 736 11.46 21.70 13.20
N ALA A 737 10.34 21.42 12.52
CA ALA A 737 9.10 22.14 12.74
C ALA A 737 8.60 22.01 14.19
N LEU A 738 8.66 20.79 14.73
CA LEU A 738 8.23 20.52 16.10
C LEU A 738 9.15 21.14 17.17
N ALA A 739 10.48 21.04 17.00
CA ALA A 739 11.43 21.64 17.92
C ALA A 739 11.33 23.17 17.93
N ARG A 740 11.12 23.78 16.75
CA ARG A 740 10.91 25.22 16.60
C ARG A 740 9.63 25.69 17.30
N TYR A 741 8.55 24.91 17.19
CA TYR A 741 7.31 25.16 17.94
C TYR A 741 7.56 25.17 19.45
N TYR A 742 8.18 24.12 20.00
CA TYR A 742 8.47 24.07 21.44
C TYR A 742 9.48 25.12 21.90
N ALA A 743 10.46 25.47 21.07
CA ALA A 743 11.39 26.56 21.35
C ALA A 743 10.68 27.91 21.44
N ALA A 744 9.69 28.17 20.58
CA ALA A 744 8.87 29.37 20.66
C ALA A 744 8.00 29.40 21.92
N LEU A 745 7.41 28.26 22.31
CA LEU A 745 6.65 28.16 23.57
C LEU A 745 7.54 28.42 24.80
N ALA A 746 8.75 27.83 24.81
CA ALA A 746 9.73 28.02 25.88
C ALA A 746 10.22 29.47 26.00
N ALA A 747 10.12 30.26 24.93
CA ALA A 747 10.45 31.68 24.90
C ALA A 747 9.22 32.60 25.03
N GLY A 748 8.08 32.08 25.48
CA GLY A 748 6.88 32.88 25.74
C GLY A 748 6.26 33.41 24.46
N GLY A 749 6.26 32.57 23.43
CA GLY A 749 5.79 32.87 22.08
C GLY A 749 6.79 33.63 21.22
N ALA A 750 7.98 33.99 21.70
CA ALA A 750 8.98 34.64 20.86
C ALA A 750 9.50 33.67 19.79
N ILE A 751 9.45 34.08 18.52
CA ILE A 751 9.86 33.22 17.41
C ILE A 751 11.39 33.11 17.39
N PRO A 752 11.97 31.89 17.44
CA PRO A 752 13.42 31.72 17.36
C PRO A 752 13.97 32.26 16.03
N PRO A 753 15.26 32.68 15.97
CA PRO A 753 15.93 32.99 14.72
C PRO A 753 15.76 31.86 13.68
N PRO A 754 15.73 32.18 12.38
CA PRO A 754 15.64 31.16 11.33
C PRO A 754 16.84 30.19 11.39
N HIS A 755 16.64 28.97 10.89
CA HIS A 755 17.74 28.03 10.71
C HIS A 755 18.84 28.63 9.82
N SER A 756 20.08 28.17 9.98
CA SER A 756 21.21 28.59 9.14
C SER A 756 20.89 28.40 7.65
N SER A 757 21.37 29.31 6.80
CA SER A 757 21.26 29.16 5.33
C SER A 757 21.96 27.92 4.78
N ASN A 758 22.83 27.30 5.59
CA ASN A 758 23.51 26.04 5.26
C ASN A 758 22.62 24.81 5.53
N ALA A 759 21.51 24.95 6.28
CA ALA A 759 20.55 23.89 6.47
C ALA A 759 19.73 23.71 5.19
N LYS A 760 19.99 22.62 4.45
CA LYS A 760 19.26 22.28 3.22
C LYS A 760 18.42 21.02 3.43
N PRO A 761 17.19 20.96 2.89
CA PRO A 761 16.42 22.10 2.39
C PRO A 761 16.08 23.08 3.54
N LEU A 762 15.88 24.36 3.18
CA LEU A 762 15.55 25.40 4.17
C LEU A 762 14.19 25.10 4.83
N LEU A 763 14.10 25.32 6.14
CA LEU A 763 12.83 25.22 6.86
C LEU A 763 11.82 26.22 6.28
N GLY A 764 10.62 25.75 5.94
CA GLY A 764 9.58 26.60 5.32
C GLY A 764 9.76 26.83 3.81
N SER A 765 10.68 26.12 3.14
CA SER A 765 10.92 26.31 1.69
C SER A 765 9.86 25.69 0.78
N HIS A 766 8.96 24.88 1.33
CA HIS A 766 7.90 24.22 0.59
C HIS A 766 6.64 25.07 0.57
N VAL A 767 5.88 25.02 -0.52
CA VAL A 767 4.51 25.55 -0.51
C VAL A 767 3.67 24.67 0.39
N HIS A 768 2.97 25.27 1.37
CA HIS A 768 2.20 24.50 2.34
C HIS A 768 1.07 23.69 1.68
N THR A 769 0.38 24.27 0.71
CA THR A 769 -0.61 23.60 -0.15
C THR A 769 -0.17 23.66 -1.62
N PRO A 770 0.29 22.56 -2.22
CA PRO A 770 0.71 22.56 -3.62
C PRO A 770 -0.44 22.89 -4.58
N GLU A 771 -0.21 23.81 -5.53
CA GLU A 771 -1.16 24.10 -6.61
C GLU A 771 -0.96 23.16 -7.80
N PHE A 772 -2.05 22.53 -8.27
CA PHE A 772 -2.01 21.67 -9.46
C PHE A 772 -2.53 22.43 -10.69
N PRO A 773 -1.81 22.40 -11.82
CA PRO A 773 -2.28 23.06 -13.03
C PRO A 773 -3.59 22.41 -13.49
N THR A 774 -4.69 23.15 -13.43
CA THR A 774 -5.95 22.76 -14.09
C THR A 774 -5.71 22.66 -15.59
N ALA A 775 -5.99 21.49 -16.17
CA ALA A 775 -5.83 21.24 -17.60
C ALA A 775 -6.44 22.39 -18.42
N ALA A 776 -5.59 23.16 -19.10
CA ALA A 776 -6.02 24.25 -19.95
C ALA A 776 -7.02 23.71 -20.98
N THR A 777 -8.26 24.19 -20.91
CA THR A 777 -9.28 23.89 -21.92
C THR A 777 -8.72 24.33 -23.27
N SER A 778 -8.45 23.37 -24.15
CA SER A 778 -7.91 23.68 -25.48
C SER A 778 -8.92 24.58 -26.19
N LYS A 779 -8.55 25.86 -26.38
CA LYS A 779 -9.35 26.78 -27.17
C LYS A 779 -9.41 26.22 -28.58
N LYS A 780 -10.59 25.75 -28.98
CA LYS A 780 -10.93 25.37 -30.36
C LYS A 780 -10.44 26.48 -31.30
N LYS A 781 -9.41 26.19 -32.10
CA LYS A 781 -9.01 27.03 -33.23
C LYS A 781 -10.17 27.10 -34.23
N LYS A 782 -10.92 28.20 -34.22
CA LYS A 782 -11.79 28.58 -35.35
C LYS A 782 -10.90 29.02 -36.51
N LYS A 783 -10.90 28.24 -37.58
CA LYS A 783 -10.47 28.68 -38.92
C LYS A 783 -11.40 29.81 -39.38
N GLY A 784 -10.85 30.92 -39.84
CA GLY A 784 -11.61 32.02 -40.43
C GLY A 784 -10.74 33.14 -41.02
N SER A 785 -10.53 33.05 -42.34
CA SER A 785 -10.16 34.04 -43.37
C SER A 785 -9.46 35.37 -43.07
N SER A 786 -8.54 35.67 -43.97
CA SER A 786 -7.80 36.91 -44.22
C SER A 786 -8.64 38.20 -44.39
N LYS A 787 -8.08 39.34 -43.93
CA LYS A 787 -7.85 40.54 -44.75
C LYS A 787 -6.98 41.58 -44.02
N LYS A 788 -6.16 42.26 -44.83
CA LYS A 788 -5.18 43.34 -44.51
C LYS A 788 -5.84 44.61 -43.96
N GLY A 789 -5.09 45.40 -43.19
CA GLY A 789 -5.36 46.82 -42.98
C GLY A 789 -4.45 47.47 -41.93
N SER A 790 -3.68 48.47 -42.35
CA SER A 790 -2.67 49.25 -41.63
C SER A 790 -3.24 50.35 -40.71
N GLY A 791 -2.49 50.68 -39.66
CA GLY A 791 -2.10 52.08 -39.39
C GLY A 791 -2.94 52.94 -38.42
N SER A 792 -2.20 53.50 -37.46
CA SER A 792 -2.41 54.78 -36.76
C SER A 792 -3.29 54.85 -35.49
N SER A 793 -2.82 55.77 -34.66
CA SER A 793 -2.98 56.04 -33.24
C SER A 793 -4.03 57.12 -32.91
N LEU A 794 -4.31 57.27 -31.59
CA LEU A 794 -5.01 58.37 -30.88
C LEU A 794 -6.56 58.25 -30.92
N GLU A 795 -7.36 58.52 -29.88
CA GLU A 795 -7.17 58.98 -28.50
C GLU A 795 -8.46 58.70 -27.69
N LYS A 796 -8.30 58.46 -26.37
CA LYS A 796 -9.15 58.83 -25.21
C LYS A 796 -10.68 58.53 -25.15
N GLY A 797 -11.06 57.93 -24.03
CA GLY A 797 -12.40 57.89 -23.44
C GLY A 797 -12.50 57.02 -22.18
N GLU A 798 -12.06 57.57 -21.05
CA GLU A 798 -12.20 57.17 -19.65
C GLU A 798 -13.39 56.24 -19.26
N TYR A 799 -13.15 55.26 -18.38
CA TYR A 799 -13.69 55.23 -16.99
C TYR A 799 -13.00 54.18 -16.08
N VAL A 800 -12.24 54.70 -15.12
CA VAL A 800 -11.92 54.29 -13.72
C VAL A 800 -11.82 52.80 -13.32
N GLN A 801 -10.58 52.37 -13.37
CA GLN A 801 -9.76 51.58 -12.44
C GLN A 801 -10.13 51.57 -10.92
N LEU A 802 -10.14 50.37 -10.32
CA LEU A 802 -9.56 50.12 -9.00
C LEU A 802 -8.64 48.90 -9.12
N ARG A 803 -7.33 49.19 -9.06
CA ARG A 803 -6.19 48.28 -9.18
C ARG A 803 -5.95 47.54 -7.86
N THR A 804 -5.57 46.28 -7.95
CA THR A 804 -4.38 45.78 -7.27
C THR A 804 -3.45 45.25 -8.36
N SER A 805 -2.37 45.96 -8.58
CA SER A 805 -1.36 45.69 -9.61
C SER A 805 -0.27 44.78 -9.06
N ASP A 806 0.07 43.79 -9.87
CA ASP A 806 1.38 43.15 -9.88
C ASP A 806 2.49 44.19 -9.90
N ALA A 807 3.52 43.94 -9.10
CA ALA A 807 4.85 44.45 -9.34
C ALA A 807 5.84 43.32 -9.01
N ASP A 808 6.52 42.83 -10.04
CA ASP A 808 7.82 42.21 -9.89
C ASP A 808 8.73 43.15 -9.08
N SER A 809 9.22 42.66 -7.95
CA SER A 809 10.42 43.21 -7.33
C SER A 809 11.21 42.06 -6.73
N GLU A 810 12.34 41.79 -7.36
CA GLU A 810 13.62 41.41 -6.76
C GLU A 810 13.57 40.82 -5.35
N ALA A 811 14.07 39.60 -5.24
CA ALA A 811 14.54 39.01 -4.00
C ALA A 811 15.56 39.93 -3.31
N SER A 812 15.07 40.89 -2.53
CA SER A 812 15.87 41.57 -1.53
C SER A 812 15.98 40.61 -0.34
N ALA A 813 17.19 40.17 -0.05
CA ALA A 813 17.55 39.70 1.27
C ALA A 813 17.08 40.74 2.29
N ALA A 814 15.97 40.46 2.97
CA ALA A 814 15.51 41.25 4.10
C ALA A 814 16.40 40.91 5.30
N THR A 815 17.61 41.48 5.33
CA THR A 815 18.26 41.80 6.60
C THR A 815 17.41 42.86 7.28
N GLY A 816 16.50 42.42 8.15
CA GLY A 816 15.64 43.27 8.95
C GLY A 816 15.11 42.51 10.15
N GLY A 817 15.86 42.55 11.26
CA GLY A 817 15.39 42.04 12.54
C GLY A 817 14.24 42.88 13.09
N ALA A 818 13.08 42.26 13.27
CA ALA A 818 12.05 42.68 14.21
C ALA A 818 11.34 41.40 14.69
N GLY A 819 11.42 41.12 15.99
CA GLY A 819 10.97 39.87 16.59
C GLY A 819 9.46 39.67 16.46
N GLY A 820 9.05 38.73 15.60
CA GLY A 820 7.69 38.23 15.57
C GLY A 820 7.38 37.41 16.84
N ARG A 821 6.11 37.40 17.25
CA ARG A 821 5.62 36.56 18.35
C ARG A 821 4.41 35.75 17.91
N MET A 822 4.33 34.52 18.41
CA MET A 822 3.20 33.62 18.26
C MET A 822 2.03 34.03 19.17
N PHE A 823 2.31 34.60 20.34
CA PHE A 823 1.32 35.13 21.27
C PHE A 823 1.51 36.63 21.44
N SER A 824 0.40 37.37 21.51
CA SER A 824 0.38 38.82 21.66
C SER A 824 0.70 39.25 23.09
N ASN A 825 0.35 38.42 24.09
CA ASN A 825 0.64 38.70 25.49
C ASN A 825 2.05 38.23 25.87
N SER A 826 2.87 39.17 26.38
CA SER A 826 4.33 39.03 26.42
C SER A 826 4.92 38.27 27.60
N ASP A 827 4.10 37.77 28.52
CA ASP A 827 4.50 37.53 29.89
C ASP A 827 4.57 36.05 30.28
N ARG A 828 5.26 35.79 31.39
CA ARG A 828 5.38 34.48 32.08
C ARG A 828 4.03 33.76 32.28
N GLY A 829 2.91 34.51 32.26
CA GLY A 829 1.56 34.00 32.46
C GLY A 829 1.12 32.90 31.48
N ILE A 830 1.53 32.94 30.20
CA ILE A 830 1.13 31.88 29.26
C ILE A 830 1.87 30.56 29.51
N MET A 831 3.14 30.64 29.95
CA MET A 831 3.88 29.47 30.40
C MET A 831 3.30 28.92 31.70
N ASP A 832 2.89 29.81 32.61
CA ASP A 832 2.24 29.42 33.86
C ASP A 832 0.92 28.68 33.58
N ALA A 833 0.18 29.05 32.53
CA ALA A 833 -0.98 28.32 32.05
C ALA A 833 -0.63 26.90 31.57
N PHE A 834 0.41 26.76 30.74
CA PHE A 834 0.86 25.44 30.24
C PHE A 834 1.24 24.50 31.38
N MET A 835 1.87 25.04 32.42
CA MET A 835 2.31 24.30 33.62
C MET A 835 1.22 24.15 34.68
N GLY A 836 0.15 24.93 34.59
CA GLY A 836 -0.92 25.00 35.58
C GLY A 836 -0.44 25.51 36.94
N VAL A 837 0.37 26.57 36.94
CA VAL A 837 0.93 27.20 38.15
C VAL A 837 0.39 28.62 38.33
N GLY A 838 0.68 29.25 39.47
CA GLY A 838 0.19 30.60 39.77
C GLY A 838 -1.34 30.67 39.78
N GLU A 839 -1.91 31.60 39.02
CA GLU A 839 -3.36 31.80 38.91
C GLU A 839 -4.10 30.60 38.25
N TYR A 840 -3.39 29.76 37.50
CA TYR A 840 -3.94 28.58 36.82
C TYR A 840 -3.94 27.32 37.70
N SER A 841 -3.39 27.38 38.90
CA SER A 841 -3.29 26.23 39.81
C SER A 841 -4.65 25.63 40.20
N GLY A 842 -5.70 26.46 40.26
CA GLY A 842 -7.07 26.01 40.51
C GLY A 842 -7.76 25.36 39.31
N MET A 843 -7.16 25.43 38.11
CA MET A 843 -7.73 24.91 36.86
C MET A 843 -7.16 23.55 36.47
N ILE A 844 -6.28 22.97 37.28
CA ILE A 844 -5.67 21.65 37.04
C ILE A 844 -6.01 20.67 38.15
N HIS A 845 -5.91 19.37 37.86
CA HIS A 845 -6.15 18.33 38.86
C HIS A 845 -5.02 18.31 39.91
N PRO A 846 -5.33 18.26 41.22
CA PRO A 846 -4.31 18.18 42.27
C PRO A 846 -3.41 16.95 42.09
N ASN A 847 -2.09 17.16 42.00
CA ASN A 847 -1.09 16.12 41.70
C ASN A 847 -1.21 15.48 40.29
N GLY A 848 -1.92 16.10 39.36
CA GLY A 848 -2.03 15.62 37.98
C GLY A 848 -0.69 15.65 37.22
N LYS A 849 -0.58 14.88 36.13
CA LYS A 849 0.58 14.89 35.22
C LYS A 849 0.47 15.95 34.12
N PHE A 850 -0.73 16.51 33.91
CA PHE A 850 -0.99 17.51 32.88
C PHE A 850 -1.31 18.88 33.47
N GLY A 851 -0.74 19.92 32.86
CA GLY A 851 -1.20 21.30 33.00
C GLY A 851 -2.33 21.59 32.03
N LEU A 852 -2.43 22.81 31.50
CA LEU A 852 -3.45 23.13 30.48
C LEU A 852 -2.95 22.71 29.09
N GLY A 853 -3.26 21.47 28.69
CA GLY A 853 -3.03 20.97 27.34
C GLY A 853 -1.65 20.35 27.11
N PHE A 854 -0.73 20.49 28.07
CA PHE A 854 0.62 19.95 28.00
C PHE A 854 0.90 19.02 29.18
N ARG A 855 1.67 17.96 28.93
CA ARG A 855 2.22 17.13 30.00
C ARG A 855 3.34 17.89 30.68
N ARG A 856 3.43 17.79 31.99
CA ARG A 856 4.49 18.38 32.82
C ARG A 856 5.64 17.39 32.96
N TYR A 857 6.85 17.84 32.68
CA TYR A 857 8.08 17.08 32.83
C TYR A 857 8.89 17.64 34.00
N GLY A 858 9.46 16.74 34.78
CA GLY A 858 10.26 17.08 35.94
C GLY A 858 10.88 15.83 36.58
N LYS A 859 11.64 16.07 37.64
CA LYS A 859 12.19 15.02 38.49
C LYS A 859 11.25 14.77 39.68
N SER A 860 11.04 13.51 40.05
CA SER A 860 10.16 13.12 41.15
C SER A 860 10.56 13.84 42.44
N GLY A 861 9.59 14.47 43.09
CA GLY A 861 9.79 15.27 44.30
C GLY A 861 10.26 16.71 44.06
N CYS A 862 10.47 17.13 42.80
CA CYS A 862 10.76 18.52 42.42
C CYS A 862 9.58 19.14 41.67
N ALA A 863 9.53 20.48 41.62
CA ALA A 863 8.61 21.17 40.74
C ALA A 863 8.95 20.84 39.27
N PRO A 864 7.96 20.60 38.40
CA PRO A 864 8.22 20.35 37.00
C PRO A 864 8.82 21.59 36.34
N THR A 865 9.90 21.41 35.59
CA THR A 865 10.66 22.49 34.93
C THR A 865 10.37 22.56 33.43
N GLY A 866 9.75 21.53 32.86
CA GLY A 866 9.46 21.46 31.44
C GLY A 866 8.05 20.96 31.11
N PHE A 867 7.68 21.05 29.84
CA PHE A 867 6.41 20.54 29.33
C PHE A 867 6.50 20.10 27.87
N GLY A 868 5.56 19.24 27.45
CA GLY A 868 5.47 18.77 26.07
C GLY A 868 4.52 17.60 25.89
N HIS A 869 4.78 16.80 24.85
CA HIS A 869 4.03 15.57 24.55
C HIS A 869 4.94 14.47 23.99
N SER A 870 4.77 13.28 24.54
CA SER A 870 5.30 12.03 23.97
C SER A 870 4.21 11.30 23.20
N GLY A 871 4.62 10.66 22.11
CA GLY A 871 3.76 10.01 21.17
C GLY A 871 3.99 8.53 21.06
N MET A 872 2.89 7.77 21.13
CA MET A 872 2.89 6.32 20.92
C MET A 872 3.70 5.95 19.68
N GLY A 873 4.73 5.13 19.88
CA GLY A 873 5.67 4.71 18.83
C GLY A 873 7.01 5.46 18.82
N GLY A 874 7.24 6.35 19.78
CA GLY A 874 8.55 6.90 20.09
C GLY A 874 8.79 8.33 19.63
N SER A 875 7.91 8.94 18.82
CA SER A 875 8.07 10.36 18.49
C SER A 875 7.75 11.24 19.69
N ASN A 876 8.51 12.31 19.91
CA ASN A 876 8.40 13.15 21.10
C ASN A 876 8.81 14.60 20.79
N GLY A 877 8.21 15.54 21.51
CA GLY A 877 8.73 16.91 21.60
C GLY A 877 8.42 17.53 22.95
N PHE A 878 9.39 18.24 23.51
CA PHE A 878 9.23 18.97 24.77
C PHE A 878 10.23 20.12 24.89
N CYS A 879 9.99 20.99 25.86
CA CYS A 879 10.92 22.04 26.25
C CYS A 879 11.05 22.18 27.76
N ASP A 880 12.17 22.77 28.18
CA ASP A 880 12.46 23.23 29.53
C ASP A 880 12.79 24.74 29.44
N PRO A 881 11.80 25.61 29.75
CA PRO A 881 11.99 27.07 29.70
C PRO A 881 13.05 27.59 30.67
N GLU A 882 13.22 26.99 31.85
CA GLU A 882 14.20 27.43 32.84
C GLU A 882 15.63 27.27 32.31
N HIS A 883 15.85 26.27 31.47
CA HIS A 883 17.14 25.99 30.85
C HIS A 883 17.22 26.44 29.39
N GLY A 884 16.22 27.18 28.87
CA GLY A 884 16.21 27.65 27.48
C GLY A 884 16.31 26.52 26.44
N PHE A 885 15.78 25.34 26.75
CA PHE A 885 15.99 24.11 25.98
C PHE A 885 14.70 23.63 25.32
N ALA A 886 14.78 23.17 24.07
CA ALA A 886 13.69 22.45 23.41
C ALA A 886 14.25 21.37 22.49
N ILE A 887 13.57 20.23 22.41
CA ILE A 887 13.98 19.11 21.57
C ILE A 887 12.77 18.41 20.95
N ALA A 888 12.95 17.92 19.74
CA ALA A 888 12.03 17.01 19.07
C ALA A 888 12.79 15.82 18.48
N VAL A 889 12.18 14.65 18.59
CA VAL A 889 12.62 13.40 17.97
C VAL A 889 11.44 12.81 17.22
N THR A 890 11.58 12.55 15.93
CA THR A 890 10.58 11.87 15.12
C THR A 890 11.13 10.55 14.59
N VAL A 891 10.31 9.50 14.62
CA VAL A 891 10.71 8.14 14.21
C VAL A 891 9.57 7.44 13.46
N ASN A 892 9.93 6.57 12.52
CA ASN A 892 8.97 5.79 11.71
C ASN A 892 8.96 4.29 12.07
N LYS A 893 9.85 3.84 12.96
CA LYS A 893 9.78 2.53 13.60
C LYS A 893 9.08 2.67 14.94
N MET A 894 7.81 2.30 14.98
CA MET A 894 7.00 2.22 16.18
C MET A 894 7.57 1.16 17.11
N ALA A 895 8.15 1.65 18.20
CA ALA A 895 8.86 0.90 19.22
C ALA A 895 8.42 1.41 20.60
N LEU A 896 8.94 0.82 21.68
CA LEU A 896 8.62 1.22 23.05
C LEU A 896 9.28 2.55 23.46
N GLY A 897 9.88 3.29 22.51
CA GLY A 897 10.56 4.57 22.72
C GLY A 897 12.02 4.44 23.21
N SER A 898 12.61 3.24 23.09
CA SER A 898 13.97 2.94 23.54
C SER A 898 15.03 3.84 22.89
N VAL A 899 14.90 4.10 21.58
CA VAL A 899 15.74 5.01 20.77
C VAL A 899 15.63 6.44 21.27
N THR A 900 14.41 6.99 21.32
CA THR A 900 14.14 8.36 21.74
C THR A 900 14.67 8.65 23.13
N ARG A 901 14.52 7.70 24.07
CA ARG A 901 15.10 7.83 25.40
C ARG A 901 16.62 7.97 25.37
N ARG A 902 17.34 7.14 24.62
CA ARG A 902 18.81 7.24 24.52
C ARG A 902 19.24 8.58 23.94
N VAL A 903 18.52 9.07 22.92
CA VAL A 903 18.75 10.38 22.31
C VAL A 903 18.55 11.51 23.32
N VAL A 904 17.37 11.60 23.93
CA VAL A 904 17.02 12.67 24.88
C VAL A 904 17.96 12.67 26.08
N ARG A 905 18.25 11.48 26.64
CA ARG A 905 19.17 11.34 27.77
C ARG A 905 20.57 11.87 27.45
N LEU A 906 21.15 11.45 26.33
CA LEU A 906 22.47 11.93 25.90
C LEU A 906 22.47 13.45 25.77
N VAL A 907 21.48 14.02 25.07
CA VAL A 907 21.42 15.46 24.82
C VAL A 907 21.26 16.25 26.13
N CYS A 908 20.38 15.83 27.03
CA CYS A 908 20.20 16.49 28.32
C CYS A 908 21.46 16.40 29.21
N GLU A 909 22.08 15.22 29.30
CA GLU A 909 23.30 15.01 30.10
C GLU A 909 24.47 15.87 29.59
N GLU A 910 24.67 15.94 28.26
CA GLU A 910 25.72 16.76 27.63
C GLU A 910 25.50 18.27 27.77
N LEU A 911 24.23 18.71 27.85
CA LEU A 911 23.89 20.12 28.00
C LEU A 911 23.69 20.56 29.46
N GLY A 912 23.81 19.65 30.43
CA GLY A 912 23.54 19.91 31.84
C GLY A 912 22.07 20.27 32.13
N VAL A 913 21.14 19.86 31.28
CA VAL A 913 19.70 20.03 31.48
C VAL A 913 19.16 18.85 32.28
N PRO A 914 18.27 19.04 33.27
CA PRO A 914 17.65 17.94 34.00
C PRO A 914 16.99 16.93 33.04
N VAL A 915 17.34 15.65 33.18
CA VAL A 915 16.68 14.57 32.43
C VAL A 915 15.32 14.30 33.09
N PRO A 916 14.19 14.40 32.38
CA PRO A 916 12.90 14.04 32.95
C PRO A 916 12.87 12.57 33.40
N ASP A 917 12.10 12.25 34.42
CA ASP A 917 12.04 10.88 34.98
C ASP A 917 11.70 9.83 33.93
N GLU A 918 10.84 10.20 32.97
CA GLU A 918 10.35 9.30 31.93
C GLU A 918 11.44 8.92 30.92
N PHE A 919 12.56 9.65 30.93
CA PHE A 919 13.75 9.33 30.15
C PHE A 919 14.92 8.79 31.00
N SER A 920 14.77 8.72 32.33
CA SER A 920 15.85 8.43 33.29
C SER A 920 15.97 6.95 33.70
N VAL A 921 14.88 6.16 33.65
CA VAL A 921 14.85 4.76 34.13
C VAL A 921 15.66 3.81 33.22
N ALA A 922 16.48 2.94 33.81
CA ALA A 922 17.25 1.90 33.10
C ALA A 922 16.35 0.75 32.58
N GLY A 923 16.63 0.21 31.39
CA GLY A 923 15.83 -0.87 30.75
C GLY A 923 15.57 -0.66 29.25
N GLU A 924 14.73 -1.47 28.61
CA GLU A 924 14.31 -1.29 27.19
C GLU A 924 13.06 -0.42 27.01
N LYS A 925 12.40 -0.02 28.10
CA LYS A 925 11.18 0.81 28.08
C LYS A 925 11.53 2.27 27.80
N GLY A 926 10.91 2.88 26.81
CA GLY A 926 10.95 4.33 26.56
C GLY A 926 9.85 5.08 27.30
N PRO A 927 9.74 6.41 27.07
CA PRO A 927 8.87 7.29 27.84
C PRO A 927 7.47 6.72 27.87
N ASP A 928 6.85 6.45 26.71
CA ASP A 928 5.46 6.01 26.54
C ASP A 928 5.03 4.81 27.39
N MET A 929 5.93 3.90 27.74
CA MET A 929 5.65 2.78 28.64
C MET A 929 5.77 3.16 30.11
N VAL A 930 6.80 3.93 30.46
CA VAL A 930 6.97 4.49 31.81
C VAL A 930 5.81 5.45 32.15
N LEU A 931 5.21 6.08 31.13
CA LEU A 931 4.07 7.00 31.30
C LEU A 931 2.79 6.30 31.79
N ASN A 932 2.63 5.00 31.50
CA ASN A 932 1.34 4.40 31.16
C ASN A 932 1.12 2.98 31.74
N LEU A 933 2.18 2.29 32.16
CA LEU A 933 2.14 0.90 32.64
C LEU A 933 2.73 0.79 34.06
N ALA A 934 2.08 0.03 34.93
CA ALA A 934 2.61 -0.27 36.25
C ALA A 934 3.78 -1.28 36.15
N PRO A 935 4.75 -1.26 37.08
CA PRO A 935 5.66 -2.39 37.24
C PRO A 935 4.85 -3.68 37.54
N PRO A 936 5.36 -4.88 37.18
CA PRO A 936 4.69 -6.13 37.52
C PRO A 936 4.49 -6.21 39.04
N ALA A 937 3.30 -6.65 39.47
CA ALA A 937 3.06 -6.95 40.88
C ALA A 937 4.02 -8.08 41.30
N GLU A 938 4.78 -7.87 42.37
CA GLU A 938 5.64 -8.89 42.99
C GLU A 938 4.83 -10.06 43.55
#